data_AF-A0A949TLL8-F1
#
_entry.id   AF-A0A949TLL8-F1
#
_cell.length_a   1.000
_cell.length_b   1.000
_cell.length_c   1.000
_cell.angle_alpha   90.00
_cell.angle_beta   90.00
_cell.angle_gamma   90.00
#
_symmetry.space_group_name_H-M   'P 1'
#
loop_
_entity.id
_entity.type
_entity.pdbx_description
1 polymer ?
#
loop_
_entity_poly.entity_id
_entity_poly.type
_entity_poly.pdbx_seq_one_letter_code
_entity_poly.pdbx_strand_id
1 'polypeptide(L)'
;LADLLWDEGATQAQIGKALKYLGFGLTTIADAVDDGVTLKNGQTLNYIDTAIALWNSGYKLNTRKLAKLLWNEGASAGQIGQAIKYLGFGLTTIADALDNGVGVNYTTVAKGLWNSGHKINSRKLADLLWDEGASQAEIAQALNYGIGRNLSGIASDMKYGVTLSNGKRFNYVDIAIGLWNSGHKVSTRNIALELQKLGASAVSNAQALRYIGSDLRTIADALDDGATYSYGEIARGLVNNGHKPSNRNLANLLRHEGASYWTTVGALKSAAGVGHWKAKWIVTESAVTDFFNDTAKQVRTIGNKVEKLYDDSKSTLGVSKVLDTFVDTVENIGKDIEKVVTDDVVDILKRVPVVGTAVGAIEGIVNAIQGDEKAVLKSSIDSALGFYGASNVITPKMVDFVVDVFWELKDSDYKGAVSESLNNLGVSKTVSELFVSVAWAMEKGNWENAIDAALSTIGFDNAQEFVDIAWDVIDKNYQGALEAGLELVGLDSLNIDQAKADTFIKVAGAVKDGNYNQVADHLIALAGNDAQKYLNSDWIKDLRDENVAKARQAIEQGLSELGFDKVTQWADTIWAVKEGQYLDALSDVLTLGQFKNAQEWLSIIDDLKAGNYLEALTTGFNLADFEDGKSLAEAAIAVKEGNLIEAFYESFDLIEGGSDLKDAFKALKEFDLQDFITSMIDAIPLLVKFA
;
A
#
# COMPACT_ATOMS: atom_id res chain seq x y z
N LEU A 1 -83.55 -0.37 1.89
CA LEU A 1 -83.93 0.85 2.64
C LEU A 1 -82.92 1.97 2.42
N ALA A 2 -81.62 1.73 2.63
CA ALA A 2 -80.58 2.71 2.27
C ALA A 2 -80.69 3.13 0.79
N ASP A 3 -80.82 2.17 -0.13
CA ASP A 3 -81.09 2.41 -1.57
C ASP A 3 -82.29 3.35 -1.80
N LEU A 4 -83.44 3.02 -1.19
CA LEU A 4 -84.65 3.82 -1.31
C LEU A 4 -84.46 5.25 -0.80
N LEU A 5 -83.78 5.42 0.34
CA LEU A 5 -83.49 6.76 0.88
C LEU A 5 -82.56 7.54 -0.05
N TRP A 6 -81.57 6.87 -0.64
CA TRP A 6 -80.65 7.45 -1.61
C TRP A 6 -81.39 7.91 -2.88
N ASP A 7 -82.27 7.07 -3.43
CA ASP A 7 -83.09 7.38 -4.60
C ASP A 7 -84.04 8.57 -4.38
N GLU A 8 -84.55 8.72 -3.15
CA GLU A 8 -85.34 9.87 -2.71
C GLU A 8 -84.49 11.13 -2.40
N GLY A 9 -83.19 11.09 -2.66
CA GLY A 9 -82.28 12.22 -2.57
C GLY A 9 -81.65 12.45 -1.19
N ALA A 10 -81.68 11.47 -0.29
CA ALA A 10 -80.98 11.56 0.99
C ALA A 10 -79.45 11.48 0.80
N THR A 11 -78.74 12.36 1.49
CA THR A 11 -77.27 12.29 1.61
C THR A 11 -76.83 11.10 2.47
N GLN A 12 -75.59 10.65 2.30
CA GLN A 12 -74.96 9.59 3.10
C GLN A 12 -75.12 9.83 4.61
N ALA A 13 -74.90 11.07 5.06
CA ALA A 13 -75.06 11.45 6.46
C ALA A 13 -76.52 11.34 6.94
N GLN A 14 -77.50 11.69 6.09
CA GLN A 14 -78.92 11.52 6.40
C GLN A 14 -79.31 10.04 6.47
N ILE A 15 -78.80 9.21 5.55
CA ILE A 15 -79.01 7.76 5.57
C ILE A 15 -78.48 7.15 6.87
N GLY A 16 -77.25 7.46 7.26
CA GLY A 16 -76.66 6.97 8.52
C GLY A 16 -77.47 7.36 9.77
N LYS A 17 -77.96 8.62 9.84
CA LYS A 17 -78.83 9.08 10.94
C LYS A 17 -80.18 8.38 10.97
N ALA A 18 -80.80 8.20 9.79
CA ALA A 18 -82.08 7.53 9.67
C ALA A 18 -81.98 6.06 10.12
N LEU A 19 -80.96 5.33 9.66
CA LEU A 19 -80.76 3.94 10.06
C LEU A 19 -80.47 3.81 11.56
N LYS A 20 -79.67 4.72 12.16
CA LYS A 20 -79.51 4.75 13.63
C LYS A 20 -80.85 5.00 14.33
N TYR A 21 -81.65 5.96 13.86
CA TYR A 21 -82.95 6.28 14.46
C TYR A 21 -83.90 5.07 14.47
N LEU A 22 -83.81 4.22 13.44
CA LEU A 22 -84.54 2.96 13.33
C LEU A 22 -83.95 1.82 14.19
N GLY A 23 -82.88 2.08 14.94
CA GLY A 23 -82.27 1.11 15.87
C GLY A 23 -81.18 0.22 15.26
N PHE A 24 -80.77 0.45 14.02
CA PHE A 24 -79.70 -0.35 13.39
C PHE A 24 -78.32 -0.02 13.99
N GLY A 25 -77.52 -1.06 14.22
CA GLY A 25 -76.14 -0.94 14.71
C GLY A 25 -75.17 -0.46 13.63
N LEU A 26 -73.96 -0.06 14.03
CA LEU A 26 -72.93 0.48 13.13
C LEU A 26 -72.54 -0.49 12.00
N THR A 27 -72.41 -1.78 12.27
CA THR A 27 -72.10 -2.79 11.24
C THR A 27 -73.19 -2.85 10.18
N THR A 28 -74.45 -2.98 10.61
CA THR A 28 -75.59 -2.98 9.67
C THR A 28 -75.71 -1.69 8.87
N ILE A 29 -75.34 -0.55 9.46
CA ILE A 29 -75.29 0.72 8.72
C ILE A 29 -74.19 0.70 7.67
N ALA A 30 -73.02 0.13 7.98
CA ALA A 30 -71.92 -0.01 7.04
C ALA A 30 -72.34 -0.90 5.87
N ASP A 31 -72.79 -2.14 6.14
CA ASP A 31 -73.29 -3.09 5.14
C ASP A 31 -74.38 -2.43 4.25
N ALA A 32 -75.34 -1.74 4.88
CA ALA A 32 -76.47 -1.16 4.16
C ALA A 32 -76.07 0.01 3.25
N VAL A 33 -75.03 0.76 3.58
CA VAL A 33 -74.57 1.88 2.76
C VAL A 33 -73.61 1.40 1.68
N ASP A 34 -72.71 0.47 2.01
CA ASP A 34 -71.69 -0.03 1.09
C ASP A 34 -72.28 -0.95 0.03
N ASP A 35 -72.99 -2.01 0.43
CA ASP A 35 -73.58 -2.99 -0.49
C ASP A 35 -75.02 -2.67 -0.86
N GLY A 36 -75.73 -1.99 0.04
CA GLY A 36 -77.16 -1.80 -0.04
C GLY A 36 -77.62 -0.60 -0.87
N VAL A 37 -76.72 0.18 -1.48
CA VAL A 37 -77.04 1.31 -2.38
C VAL A 37 -76.46 1.06 -3.75
N THR A 38 -77.28 1.07 -4.80
CA THR A 38 -76.85 0.90 -6.20
C THR A 38 -77.05 2.19 -6.99
N LEU A 39 -75.96 2.78 -7.45
CA LEU A 39 -75.96 3.94 -8.32
C LEU A 39 -76.53 3.61 -9.71
N LYS A 40 -77.00 4.63 -10.43
CA LYS A 40 -77.56 4.49 -11.79
C LYS A 40 -76.62 3.82 -12.81
N ASN A 41 -75.32 3.87 -12.56
CA ASN A 41 -74.30 3.22 -13.39
C ASN A 41 -74.03 1.76 -13.00
N GLY A 42 -74.79 1.20 -12.05
CA GLY A 42 -74.66 -0.17 -11.55
C GLY A 42 -73.53 -0.37 -10.53
N GLN A 43 -72.84 0.69 -10.11
CA GLN A 43 -71.83 0.62 -9.05
C GLN A 43 -72.47 0.88 -7.69
N THR A 44 -71.83 0.43 -6.61
CA THR A 44 -72.24 0.80 -5.26
C THR A 44 -71.62 2.12 -4.80
N LEU A 45 -72.04 2.62 -3.64
CA LEU A 45 -71.33 3.71 -2.96
C LEU A 45 -69.92 3.26 -2.59
N ASN A 46 -68.99 4.21 -2.47
CA ASN A 46 -67.61 3.88 -2.12
C ASN A 46 -67.37 4.02 -0.60
N TYR A 47 -66.21 3.57 -0.12
CA TYR A 47 -65.88 3.63 1.30
C TYR A 47 -65.77 5.05 1.90
N ILE A 48 -65.60 6.10 1.08
CA ILE A 48 -65.71 7.48 1.57
C ILE A 48 -67.17 7.79 1.92
N ASP A 49 -68.11 7.40 1.06
CA ASP A 49 -69.55 7.55 1.29
C ASP A 49 -69.99 6.77 2.54
N THR A 50 -69.55 5.51 2.67
CA THR A 50 -69.79 4.67 3.85
C THR A 50 -69.22 5.32 5.12
N ALA A 51 -68.01 5.89 5.06
CA ALA A 51 -67.42 6.60 6.19
C ALA A 51 -68.19 7.86 6.59
N ILE A 52 -68.68 8.65 5.62
CA ILE A 52 -69.53 9.83 5.89
C ILE A 52 -70.81 9.40 6.61
N ALA A 53 -71.46 8.33 6.16
CA ALA A 53 -72.67 7.81 6.79
C ALA A 53 -72.42 7.35 8.23
N LEU A 54 -71.37 6.55 8.45
CA LEU A 54 -71.00 6.04 9.78
C LEU A 54 -70.63 7.17 10.74
N TRP A 55 -69.77 8.09 10.30
CA TRP A 55 -69.28 9.20 11.12
C TRP A 55 -70.41 10.15 11.54
N ASN A 56 -71.35 10.42 10.63
CA ASN A 56 -72.46 11.33 10.88
C ASN A 56 -73.73 10.67 11.41
N SER A 57 -73.74 9.33 11.56
CA SER A 57 -74.88 8.56 12.08
C SER A 57 -75.35 9.02 13.47
N GLY A 58 -74.47 9.66 14.24
CA GLY A 58 -74.70 10.09 15.62
C GLY A 58 -74.34 9.04 16.66
N TYR A 59 -73.77 7.89 16.28
CA TYR A 59 -73.08 7.01 17.22
C TYR A 59 -71.80 7.65 17.74
N LYS A 60 -71.39 7.32 18.98
CA LYS A 60 -70.04 7.66 19.47
C LYS A 60 -69.03 6.76 18.75
N LEU A 61 -68.28 7.35 17.82
CA LEU A 61 -67.32 6.68 16.95
C LEU A 61 -65.98 7.41 17.00
N ASN A 62 -64.88 6.65 16.99
CA ASN A 62 -63.52 7.18 16.80
C ASN A 62 -62.91 6.58 15.53
N THR A 63 -61.77 7.11 15.10
CA THR A 63 -61.13 6.72 13.83
C THR A 63 -60.67 5.26 13.81
N ARG A 64 -60.19 4.71 14.93
CA ARG A 64 -59.86 3.28 15.07
C ARG A 64 -61.06 2.37 14.78
N LYS A 65 -62.20 2.64 15.42
CA LYS A 65 -63.44 1.86 15.22
C LYS A 65 -64.02 2.06 13.83
N LEU A 66 -63.94 3.29 13.28
CA LEU A 66 -64.33 3.55 11.90
C LEU A 66 -63.50 2.73 10.92
N ALA A 67 -62.17 2.74 11.05
CA ALA A 67 -61.27 1.96 10.19
C ALA A 67 -61.59 0.46 10.26
N LYS A 68 -61.84 -0.07 11.47
CA LYS A 68 -62.23 -1.48 11.64
C LYS A 68 -63.54 -1.82 10.94
N LEU A 69 -64.54 -0.94 11.01
CA LEU A 69 -65.80 -1.14 10.30
C LEU A 69 -65.57 -1.16 8.79
N LEU A 70 -64.92 -0.14 8.23
CA LEU A 70 -64.61 -0.09 6.80
C LEU A 70 -63.79 -1.31 6.33
N TRP A 71 -62.83 -1.77 7.13
CA TRP A 71 -62.07 -2.98 6.82
C TRP A 71 -62.97 -4.23 6.77
N ASN A 72 -63.93 -4.35 7.68
CA ASN A 72 -64.86 -5.49 7.69
C ASN A 72 -65.80 -5.47 6.47
N GLU A 73 -66.10 -4.28 5.92
CA GLU A 73 -66.79 -4.11 4.63
C GLU A 73 -65.88 -4.39 3.41
N GLY A 74 -64.63 -4.81 3.64
CA GLY A 74 -63.70 -5.14 2.56
C GLY A 74 -62.84 -3.97 2.05
N ALA A 75 -62.87 -2.81 2.71
CA ALA A 75 -62.03 -1.69 2.32
C ALA A 75 -60.54 -2.03 2.44
N SER A 76 -59.78 -1.75 1.38
CA SER A 76 -58.32 -1.78 1.44
C SER A 76 -57.78 -0.68 2.36
N ALA A 77 -56.56 -0.87 2.89
CA ALA A 77 -55.92 0.14 3.74
C ALA A 77 -55.80 1.53 3.07
N GLY A 78 -55.61 1.57 1.75
CA GLY A 78 -55.60 2.82 0.98
C GLY A 78 -56.96 3.52 0.97
N GLN A 79 -58.04 2.77 0.77
CA GLN A 79 -59.41 3.30 0.82
C GLN A 79 -59.78 3.79 2.23
N ILE A 80 -59.36 3.07 3.27
CA ILE A 80 -59.51 3.52 4.66
C ILE A 80 -58.77 4.85 4.88
N GLY A 81 -57.52 4.95 4.42
CA GLY A 81 -56.73 6.18 4.51
C GLY A 81 -57.39 7.37 3.78
N GLN A 82 -57.95 7.13 2.58
CA GLN A 82 -58.67 8.15 1.81
C GLN A 82 -59.96 8.59 2.51
N ALA A 83 -60.73 7.66 3.05
CA ALA A 83 -61.96 7.94 3.78
C ALA A 83 -61.68 8.76 5.05
N ILE A 84 -60.67 8.37 5.85
CA ILE A 84 -60.28 9.10 7.07
C ILE A 84 -59.72 10.48 6.71
N LYS A 85 -58.92 10.61 5.64
CA LYS A 85 -58.48 11.91 5.13
C LYS A 85 -59.66 12.79 4.73
N TYR A 86 -60.65 12.23 4.03
CA TYR A 86 -61.83 12.97 3.57
C TYR A 86 -62.61 13.57 4.76
N LEU A 87 -62.66 12.85 5.88
CA LEU A 87 -63.25 13.35 7.13
C LEU A 87 -62.40 14.43 7.84
N GLY A 88 -61.26 14.84 7.27
CA GLY A 88 -60.42 15.94 7.75
C GLY A 88 -59.25 15.51 8.65
N PHE A 89 -58.97 14.22 8.79
CA PHE A 89 -57.91 13.72 9.67
C PHE A 89 -56.54 13.64 8.98
N GLY A 90 -55.49 13.87 9.77
CA GLY A 90 -54.09 13.85 9.33
C GLY A 90 -53.47 12.45 9.30
N LEU A 91 -52.24 12.38 8.78
CA LEU A 91 -51.48 11.14 8.61
C LEU A 91 -51.28 10.33 9.91
N THR A 92 -50.96 10.98 11.04
CA THR A 92 -50.79 10.29 12.34
C THR A 92 -52.08 9.60 12.77
N THR A 93 -53.24 10.23 12.59
CA THR A 93 -54.52 9.60 12.92
C THR A 93 -54.85 8.43 11.99
N ILE A 94 -54.43 8.49 10.73
CA ILE A 94 -54.59 7.39 9.77
C ILE A 94 -53.68 6.22 10.16
N ALA A 95 -52.44 6.50 10.56
CA ALA A 95 -51.48 5.50 11.00
C ALA A 95 -52.02 4.73 12.21
N ASP A 96 -52.41 5.45 13.26
CA ASP A 96 -53.03 4.89 14.47
C ASP A 96 -54.32 4.10 14.18
N ALA A 97 -55.16 4.58 13.25
CA ALA A 97 -56.39 3.90 12.90
C ALA A 97 -56.14 2.58 12.15
N LEU A 98 -55.11 2.53 11.28
CA LEU A 98 -54.74 1.31 10.57
C LEU A 98 -54.03 0.32 11.49
N ASP A 99 -53.05 0.78 12.28
CA ASP A 99 -52.28 -0.08 13.19
C ASP A 99 -53.15 -0.55 14.36
N ASN A 100 -53.53 0.36 15.25
CA ASN A 100 -54.24 0.02 16.49
C ASN A 100 -55.75 -0.20 16.32
N GLY A 101 -56.34 0.28 15.22
CA GLY A 101 -57.77 0.11 14.95
C GLY A 101 -58.08 -1.16 14.16
N VAL A 102 -57.43 -1.35 13.00
CA VAL A 102 -57.64 -2.54 12.18
C VAL A 102 -56.83 -3.72 12.71
N GLY A 103 -55.59 -3.48 13.16
CA GLY A 103 -54.65 -4.52 13.61
C GLY A 103 -53.85 -5.15 12.46
N VAL A 104 -53.49 -4.38 11.44
CA VAL A 104 -52.73 -4.89 10.25
C VAL A 104 -51.24 -4.65 10.39
N ASN A 105 -50.42 -5.41 9.66
CA ASN A 105 -48.97 -5.23 9.68
C ASN A 105 -48.50 -3.88 9.08
N TYR A 106 -47.30 -3.45 9.45
CA TYR A 106 -46.74 -2.16 9.01
C TYR A 106 -46.57 -2.00 7.49
N THR A 107 -46.39 -3.10 6.74
CA THR A 107 -46.42 -3.06 5.27
C THR A 107 -47.78 -2.60 4.74
N THR A 108 -48.87 -3.03 5.39
CA THR A 108 -50.24 -2.64 5.05
C THR A 108 -50.55 -1.23 5.54
N VAL A 109 -50.08 -0.86 6.72
CA VAL A 109 -50.13 0.53 7.23
C VAL A 109 -49.44 1.49 6.25
N ALA A 110 -48.24 1.13 5.76
CA ALA A 110 -47.51 1.95 4.80
C ALA A 110 -48.25 2.14 3.48
N LYS A 111 -48.87 1.08 2.93
CA LYS A 111 -49.75 1.19 1.76
C LYS A 111 -50.94 2.13 2.01
N GLY A 112 -51.54 2.03 3.19
CA GLY A 112 -52.64 2.91 3.60
C GLY A 112 -52.24 4.38 3.68
N LEU A 113 -51.10 4.67 4.32
CA LEU A 113 -50.56 6.02 4.41
C LEU A 113 -50.17 6.59 3.04
N TRP A 114 -49.47 5.80 2.22
CA TRP A 114 -49.01 6.22 0.89
C TRP A 114 -50.17 6.51 -0.07
N ASN A 115 -51.23 5.69 -0.02
CA ASN A 115 -52.39 5.81 -0.89
C ASN A 115 -53.55 6.61 -0.27
N SER A 116 -53.37 7.18 0.92
CA SER A 116 -54.38 8.02 1.60
C SER A 116 -54.73 9.30 0.84
N GLY A 117 -53.91 9.68 -0.14
CA GLY A 117 -54.02 10.93 -0.87
C GLY A 117 -53.40 12.13 -0.15
N HIS A 118 -52.85 11.97 1.06
CA HIS A 118 -52.01 13.00 1.68
C HIS A 118 -50.69 13.13 0.92
N LYS A 119 -50.15 14.35 0.85
CA LYS A 119 -48.80 14.57 0.30
C LYS A 119 -47.77 14.11 1.35
N ILE A 120 -47.19 12.93 1.13
CA ILE A 120 -46.19 12.32 2.00
C ILE A 120 -44.95 11.94 1.18
N ASN A 121 -43.77 11.97 1.79
CA ASN A 121 -42.55 11.40 1.24
C ASN A 121 -42.10 10.19 2.07
N SER A 122 -41.23 9.37 1.50
CA SER A 122 -40.78 8.10 2.11
C SER A 122 -40.07 8.28 3.46
N ARG A 123 -39.39 9.42 3.67
CA ARG A 123 -38.78 9.77 4.97
C ARG A 123 -39.82 9.98 6.06
N LYS A 124 -40.85 10.79 5.79
CA LYS A 124 -41.93 11.03 6.77
C LYS A 124 -42.76 9.76 6.97
N LEU A 125 -42.89 8.91 5.95
CA LEU A 125 -43.49 7.60 6.11
C LEU A 125 -42.71 6.73 7.11
N ALA A 126 -41.38 6.62 6.97
CA ALA A 126 -40.55 5.87 7.89
C ALA A 126 -40.68 6.36 9.35
N ASP A 127 -40.69 7.69 9.53
CA ASP A 127 -40.89 8.35 10.82
C ASP A 127 -42.26 8.04 11.44
N LEU A 128 -43.35 8.09 10.65
CA LEU A 128 -44.69 7.73 11.12
C LEU A 128 -44.78 6.25 11.53
N LEU A 129 -44.16 5.35 10.77
CA LEU A 129 -44.13 3.93 11.13
C LEU A 129 -43.39 3.71 12.46
N TRP A 130 -42.29 4.43 12.67
CA TRP A 130 -41.56 4.41 13.95
C TRP A 130 -42.42 4.94 15.11
N ASP A 131 -43.14 6.05 14.90
CA ASP A 131 -44.03 6.63 15.91
C ASP A 131 -45.18 5.68 16.31
N GLU A 132 -45.64 4.83 15.39
CA GLU A 132 -46.62 3.77 15.68
C GLU A 132 -46.00 2.52 16.32
N GLY A 133 -44.68 2.46 16.48
CA GLY A 133 -43.98 1.38 17.19
C GLY A 133 -43.31 0.33 16.30
N ALA A 134 -43.20 0.55 14.99
CA ALA A 134 -42.51 -0.37 14.10
C ALA A 134 -41.01 -0.47 14.43
N SER A 135 -40.46 -1.69 14.42
CA SER A 135 -39.02 -1.94 14.51
C SER A 135 -38.28 -1.51 13.24
N GLN A 136 -36.94 -1.44 13.31
CA GLN A 136 -36.08 -1.12 12.16
C GLN A 136 -36.34 -2.06 10.96
N ALA A 137 -36.52 -3.36 11.24
CA ALA A 137 -36.82 -4.37 10.23
C ALA A 137 -38.19 -4.14 9.59
N GLU A 138 -39.22 -3.87 10.40
CA GLU A 138 -40.58 -3.64 9.91
C GLU A 138 -40.67 -2.36 9.08
N ILE A 139 -39.97 -1.29 9.47
CA ILE A 139 -39.88 -0.06 8.67
C ILE A 139 -39.25 -0.37 7.30
N ALA A 140 -38.13 -1.09 7.27
CA ALA A 140 -37.45 -1.43 6.03
C ALA A 140 -38.32 -2.32 5.10
N GLN A 141 -39.00 -3.32 5.66
CA GLN A 141 -39.94 -4.18 4.93
C GLN A 141 -41.14 -3.39 4.42
N ALA A 142 -41.68 -2.47 5.21
CA ALA A 142 -42.79 -1.63 4.82
C ALA A 142 -42.40 -0.66 3.69
N LEU A 143 -41.18 -0.11 3.71
CA LEU A 143 -40.66 0.69 2.60
C LEU A 143 -40.42 -0.16 1.34
N ASN A 144 -39.94 -1.40 1.48
CA ASN A 144 -39.75 -2.31 0.35
C ASN A 144 -41.09 -2.80 -0.24
N TYR A 145 -41.82 -3.63 0.51
CA TYR A 145 -43.04 -4.29 0.03
C TYR A 145 -44.28 -3.39 0.02
N GLY A 146 -44.26 -2.30 0.79
CA GLY A 146 -45.37 -1.36 0.85
C GLY A 146 -45.36 -0.36 -0.30
N ILE A 147 -44.21 0.26 -0.56
CA ILE A 147 -44.08 1.36 -1.53
C ILE A 147 -42.94 1.17 -2.56
N GLY A 148 -42.33 -0.02 -2.63
CA GLY A 148 -41.40 -0.40 -3.70
C GLY A 148 -40.02 0.27 -3.61
N ARG A 149 -39.55 0.65 -2.41
CA ARG A 149 -38.25 1.30 -2.26
C ARG A 149 -37.10 0.31 -2.47
N ASN A 150 -36.10 0.75 -3.23
CA ASN A 150 -34.84 0.04 -3.36
C ASN A 150 -33.96 0.21 -2.11
N LEU A 151 -32.90 -0.59 -2.01
CA LEU A 151 -32.02 -0.65 -0.83
C LEU A 151 -31.46 0.73 -0.43
N SER A 152 -30.94 1.49 -1.38
CA SER A 152 -30.38 2.84 -1.14
C SER A 152 -31.45 3.83 -0.66
N GLY A 153 -32.63 3.75 -1.27
CA GLY A 153 -33.79 4.53 -0.85
C GLY A 153 -34.19 4.25 0.59
N ILE A 154 -34.31 2.97 0.96
CA ILE A 154 -34.61 2.53 2.33
C ILE A 154 -33.56 3.08 3.31
N ALA A 155 -32.28 2.92 3.00
CA ALA A 155 -31.18 3.38 3.85
C ALA A 155 -31.28 4.89 4.12
N SER A 156 -31.50 5.69 3.07
CA SER A 156 -31.67 7.14 3.16
C SER A 156 -32.94 7.54 3.92
N ASP A 157 -34.04 6.85 3.68
CA ASP A 157 -35.33 7.14 4.31
C ASP A 157 -35.29 6.89 5.81
N MET A 158 -34.70 5.77 6.24
CA MET A 158 -34.51 5.45 7.65
C MET A 158 -33.50 6.39 8.31
N LYS A 159 -32.36 6.68 7.66
CA LYS A 159 -31.29 7.50 8.24
C LYS A 159 -31.70 8.95 8.48
N TYR A 160 -32.48 9.51 7.55
CA TYR A 160 -32.83 10.93 7.57
C TYR A 160 -34.30 11.21 7.89
N GLY A 161 -35.15 10.19 7.87
CA GLY A 161 -36.58 10.29 8.21
C GLY A 161 -36.85 10.08 9.68
N VAL A 162 -36.33 9.00 10.28
CA VAL A 162 -36.71 8.58 11.63
C VAL A 162 -36.07 9.44 12.71
N THR A 163 -36.90 10.01 13.59
CA THR A 163 -36.47 10.77 14.76
C THR A 163 -36.81 10.00 16.05
N LEU A 164 -35.78 9.69 16.83
CA LEU A 164 -35.92 9.05 18.13
C LEU A 164 -36.52 10.03 19.16
N SER A 165 -37.09 9.50 20.23
CA SER A 165 -37.66 10.29 21.33
C SER A 165 -36.69 11.27 21.99
N ASN A 166 -35.38 11.00 21.89
CA ASN A 166 -34.31 11.89 22.35
C ASN A 166 -33.86 12.95 21.31
N GLY A 167 -34.60 13.09 20.21
CA GLY A 167 -34.32 14.00 19.10
C GLY A 167 -33.17 13.57 18.17
N LYS A 168 -32.50 12.45 18.44
CA LYS A 168 -31.46 11.91 17.56
C LYS A 168 -32.08 11.12 16.40
N ARG A 169 -31.30 10.89 15.35
CA ARG A 169 -31.67 10.00 14.24
C ARG A 169 -31.10 8.60 14.44
N PHE A 170 -31.62 7.65 13.68
CA PHE A 170 -31.03 6.31 13.57
C PHE A 170 -29.52 6.36 13.29
N ASN A 171 -28.78 5.56 14.03
CA ASN A 171 -27.35 5.37 13.81
C ASN A 171 -27.14 4.32 12.70
N TYR A 172 -25.89 4.07 12.29
CA TYR A 172 -25.63 3.12 11.19
C TYR A 172 -25.95 1.66 11.53
N VAL A 173 -25.96 1.29 12.83
CA VAL A 173 -26.40 -0.02 13.30
C VAL A 173 -27.90 -0.21 13.04
N ASP A 174 -28.72 0.78 13.39
CA ASP A 174 -30.16 0.75 13.14
C ASP A 174 -30.46 0.58 11.64
N ILE A 175 -29.69 1.27 10.78
CA ILE A 175 -29.81 1.14 9.32
C ILE A 175 -29.40 -0.26 8.85
N ALA A 176 -28.28 -0.80 9.32
CA ALA A 176 -27.85 -2.15 8.94
C ALA A 176 -28.87 -3.22 9.31
N ILE A 177 -29.46 -3.14 10.51
CA ILE A 177 -30.53 -4.05 10.96
C ILE A 177 -31.73 -3.97 10.01
N GLY A 178 -32.14 -2.75 9.64
CA GLY A 178 -33.22 -2.53 8.68
C GLY A 178 -32.90 -3.13 7.30
N LEU A 179 -31.74 -2.81 6.74
CA LEU A 179 -31.33 -3.28 5.41
C LEU A 179 -31.21 -4.80 5.34
N TRP A 180 -30.60 -5.43 6.36
CA TRP A 180 -30.46 -6.88 6.46
C TRP A 180 -31.80 -7.61 6.44
N ASN A 181 -32.82 -7.02 7.08
CA ASN A 181 -34.17 -7.61 7.19
C ASN A 181 -35.19 -7.01 6.21
N SER A 182 -34.75 -6.19 5.25
CA SER A 182 -35.63 -5.44 4.34
C SER A 182 -36.43 -6.32 3.37
N GLY A 183 -36.06 -7.58 3.22
CA GLY A 183 -36.62 -8.51 2.24
C GLY A 183 -35.99 -8.40 0.84
N HIS A 184 -35.02 -7.51 0.65
CA HIS A 184 -34.14 -7.53 -0.51
C HIS A 184 -33.10 -8.64 -0.39
N LYS A 185 -32.63 -9.19 -1.52
CA LYS A 185 -31.44 -10.05 -1.54
C LYS A 185 -30.20 -9.18 -1.30
N VAL A 186 -29.66 -9.23 -0.09
CA VAL A 186 -28.53 -8.40 0.34
C VAL A 186 -27.31 -9.24 0.73
N SER A 187 -26.14 -8.65 0.57
CA SER A 187 -24.87 -9.13 1.12
C SER A 187 -24.31 -8.07 2.08
N THR A 188 -23.35 -8.46 2.91
CA THR A 188 -22.62 -7.54 3.78
C THR A 188 -21.89 -6.46 2.98
N ARG A 189 -21.33 -6.79 1.81
CA ARG A 189 -20.75 -5.84 0.85
C ARG A 189 -21.75 -4.76 0.43
N ASN A 190 -22.96 -5.16 0.03
CA ASN A 190 -24.00 -4.21 -0.39
C ASN A 190 -24.43 -3.29 0.75
N ILE A 191 -24.53 -3.82 1.98
CA ILE A 191 -24.86 -3.00 3.16
C ILE A 191 -23.72 -2.03 3.45
N ALA A 192 -22.47 -2.49 3.45
CA ALA A 192 -21.31 -1.63 3.69
C ALA A 192 -21.27 -0.46 2.70
N LEU A 193 -21.53 -0.72 1.43
CA LEU A 193 -21.61 0.31 0.40
C LEU A 193 -22.68 1.35 0.70
N GLU A 194 -23.90 0.92 1.03
CA GLU A 194 -25.00 1.85 1.33
C GLU A 194 -24.74 2.67 2.60
N LEU A 195 -24.12 2.07 3.63
CA LEU A 195 -23.71 2.82 4.82
C LEU A 195 -22.63 3.86 4.50
N GLN A 196 -21.65 3.51 3.66
CA GLN A 196 -20.61 4.44 3.20
C GLN A 196 -21.20 5.62 2.42
N LYS A 197 -22.18 5.38 1.52
CA LYS A 197 -22.90 6.45 0.80
C LYS A 197 -23.65 7.41 1.73
N LEU A 198 -24.05 6.94 2.91
CA LEU A 198 -24.65 7.74 3.97
C LEU A 198 -23.62 8.41 4.90
N GLY A 199 -22.34 8.35 4.56
CA GLY A 199 -21.24 8.98 5.30
C GLY A 199 -20.71 8.17 6.48
N ALA A 200 -20.97 6.85 6.54
CA ALA A 200 -20.36 6.02 7.57
C ALA A 200 -18.83 6.01 7.42
N SER A 201 -18.11 6.18 8.53
CA SER A 201 -16.70 5.81 8.59
C SER A 201 -16.55 4.30 8.61
N ALA A 202 -15.37 3.78 8.26
CA ALA A 202 -15.09 2.34 8.33
C ALA A 202 -15.37 1.74 9.73
N VAL A 203 -15.18 2.53 10.81
CA VAL A 203 -15.51 2.12 12.19
C VAL A 203 -17.01 1.94 12.38
N SER A 204 -17.81 2.97 12.04
CA SER A 204 -19.27 2.88 12.17
C SER A 204 -19.86 1.77 11.30
N ASN A 205 -19.28 1.57 10.12
CA ASN A 205 -19.66 0.54 9.18
C ASN A 205 -19.34 -0.87 9.73
N ALA A 206 -18.11 -1.09 10.19
CA ALA A 206 -17.69 -2.34 10.84
C ALA A 206 -18.56 -2.68 12.07
N GLN A 207 -18.87 -1.68 12.90
CA GLN A 207 -19.77 -1.86 14.05
C GLN A 207 -21.17 -2.30 13.58
N ALA A 208 -21.73 -1.64 12.59
CA ALA A 208 -23.04 -1.98 12.04
C ALA A 208 -23.07 -3.41 11.47
N LEU A 209 -22.05 -3.81 10.72
CA LEU A 209 -21.91 -5.16 10.17
C LEU A 209 -21.75 -6.23 11.27
N ARG A 210 -21.00 -5.93 12.34
CA ARG A 210 -20.91 -6.81 13.50
C ARG A 210 -22.28 -7.02 14.16
N TYR A 211 -23.08 -5.97 14.30
CA TYR A 211 -24.39 -6.05 14.95
C TYR A 211 -25.40 -6.92 14.19
N ILE A 212 -25.25 -7.05 12.87
CA ILE A 212 -26.03 -8.00 12.05
C ILE A 212 -25.42 -9.41 12.03
N GLY A 213 -24.40 -9.68 12.85
CA GLY A 213 -23.83 -11.01 13.07
C GLY A 213 -22.62 -11.36 12.20
N SER A 214 -22.05 -10.40 11.46
CA SER A 214 -20.87 -10.67 10.61
C SER A 214 -19.61 -10.91 11.44
N ASP A 215 -18.83 -11.92 11.05
CA ASP A 215 -17.50 -12.17 11.59
C ASP A 215 -16.45 -11.19 11.04
N LEU A 216 -15.25 -11.20 11.62
CA LEU A 216 -14.18 -10.28 11.24
C LEU A 216 -13.76 -10.38 9.78
N ARG A 217 -13.78 -11.59 9.18
CA ARG A 217 -13.40 -11.81 7.79
C ARG A 217 -14.43 -11.22 6.85
N THR A 218 -15.70 -11.49 7.12
CA THR A 218 -16.83 -10.94 6.36
C THR A 218 -16.90 -9.42 6.48
N ILE A 219 -16.52 -8.87 7.64
CA ILE A 219 -16.42 -7.41 7.82
C ILE A 219 -15.25 -6.84 6.99
N ALA A 220 -14.07 -7.47 7.03
CA ALA A 220 -12.91 -7.01 6.25
C ALA A 220 -13.23 -6.98 4.74
N ASP A 221 -13.74 -8.11 4.23
CA ASP A 221 -14.24 -8.27 2.85
C ASP A 221 -15.28 -7.20 2.46
N ALA A 222 -16.27 -6.97 3.32
CA ALA A 222 -17.30 -5.96 3.05
C ALA A 222 -16.76 -4.52 3.06
N LEU A 223 -15.71 -4.24 3.83
CA LEU A 223 -15.08 -2.92 3.90
C LEU A 223 -14.00 -2.68 2.86
N ASP A 224 -13.55 -3.70 2.11
CA ASP A 224 -12.62 -3.55 1.00
C ASP A 224 -13.37 -3.61 -0.34
N ASP A 225 -13.96 -4.78 -0.62
CA ASP A 225 -14.66 -5.05 -1.88
C ASP A 225 -16.06 -4.44 -1.95
N GLY A 226 -16.68 -4.17 -0.80
CA GLY A 226 -18.03 -3.61 -0.73
C GLY A 226 -18.05 -2.09 -0.65
N ALA A 227 -17.28 -1.53 0.28
CA ALA A 227 -17.14 -0.09 0.50
C ALA A 227 -15.68 0.29 0.24
N THR A 228 -15.39 1.28 -0.58
CA THR A 228 -14.02 1.55 -1.04
C THR A 228 -13.18 2.31 0.01
N TYR A 229 -13.00 1.75 1.21
CA TYR A 229 -12.17 2.32 2.27
C TYR A 229 -10.70 1.96 2.07
N SER A 230 -9.79 2.81 2.54
CA SER A 230 -8.35 2.46 2.55
C SER A 230 -8.04 1.40 3.59
N TYR A 231 -7.00 0.56 3.39
CA TYR A 231 -6.60 -0.45 4.37
C TYR A 231 -6.30 0.10 5.78
N GLY A 232 -5.83 1.34 5.90
CA GLY A 232 -5.67 2.02 7.19
C GLY A 232 -7.00 2.37 7.88
N GLU A 233 -8.07 2.63 7.11
CA GLU A 233 -9.43 2.79 7.62
C GLU A 233 -10.08 1.44 7.94
N ILE A 234 -9.91 0.44 7.07
CA ILE A 234 -10.36 -0.94 7.30
C ILE A 234 -9.77 -1.45 8.60
N ALA A 235 -8.46 -1.31 8.80
CA ALA A 235 -7.79 -1.71 10.03
C ALA A 235 -8.35 -1.01 11.27
N ARG A 236 -8.59 0.31 11.19
CA ARG A 236 -9.25 1.07 12.26
C ARG A 236 -10.66 0.55 12.52
N GLY A 237 -11.40 0.21 11.47
CA GLY A 237 -12.72 -0.42 11.56
C GLY A 237 -12.69 -1.76 12.27
N LEU A 238 -11.77 -2.63 11.89
CA LEU A 238 -11.61 -3.96 12.48
C LEU A 238 -11.22 -3.91 13.96
N VAL A 239 -10.30 -3.01 14.33
CA VAL A 239 -9.88 -2.82 15.74
C VAL A 239 -11.02 -2.27 16.59
N ASN A 240 -11.75 -1.26 16.08
CA ASN A 240 -12.73 -0.49 16.84
C ASN A 240 -14.18 -0.97 16.68
N ASN A 241 -14.43 -2.08 15.99
CA ASN A 241 -15.77 -2.66 15.90
C ASN A 241 -16.20 -3.41 17.18
N GLY A 242 -15.26 -3.65 18.09
CA GLY A 242 -15.49 -4.31 19.37
C GLY A 242 -15.20 -5.82 19.41
N HIS A 243 -14.84 -6.45 18.28
CA HIS A 243 -14.21 -7.78 18.28
C HIS A 243 -12.78 -7.74 18.82
N LYS A 244 -12.08 -6.61 18.66
CA LYS A 244 -10.69 -6.39 19.11
C LYS A 244 -9.75 -7.54 18.65
N PRO A 245 -9.55 -7.73 17.33
CA PRO A 245 -8.62 -8.73 16.83
C PRO A 245 -7.22 -8.51 17.43
N SER A 246 -6.48 -9.60 17.63
CA SER A 246 -5.05 -9.51 17.89
C SER A 246 -4.36 -8.83 16.70
N ASN A 247 -3.22 -8.18 16.94
CA ASN A 247 -2.47 -7.53 15.85
C ASN A 247 -2.06 -8.53 14.76
N ARG A 248 -1.82 -9.79 15.12
CA ARG A 248 -1.56 -10.88 14.16
C ARG A 248 -2.80 -11.16 13.31
N ASN A 249 -3.95 -11.43 13.93
CA ASN A 249 -5.19 -11.67 13.19
C ASN A 249 -5.56 -10.48 12.29
N LEU A 250 -5.32 -9.25 12.75
CA LEU A 250 -5.51 -8.05 11.95
C LEU A 250 -4.60 -8.01 10.72
N ALA A 251 -3.32 -8.36 10.87
CA ALA A 251 -2.37 -8.45 9.76
C ALA A 251 -2.81 -9.49 8.72
N ASN A 252 -3.16 -10.71 9.17
CA ASN A 252 -3.63 -11.77 8.28
C ASN A 252 -4.91 -11.36 7.52
N LEU A 253 -5.86 -10.70 8.20
CA LEU A 253 -7.08 -10.20 7.55
C LEU A 253 -6.76 -9.18 6.46
N LEU A 254 -5.93 -8.17 6.74
CA LEU A 254 -5.58 -7.15 5.76
C LEU A 254 -4.85 -7.73 4.54
N ARG A 255 -3.92 -8.68 4.77
CA ARG A 255 -3.22 -9.36 3.69
C ARG A 255 -4.13 -10.25 2.87
N HIS A 256 -5.06 -10.95 3.52
CA HIS A 256 -6.07 -11.77 2.84
C HIS A 256 -6.93 -10.93 1.89
N GLU A 257 -7.27 -9.70 2.28
CA GLU A 257 -7.99 -8.76 1.40
C GLU A 257 -7.09 -8.13 0.30
N GLY A 258 -5.78 -8.37 0.31
CA GLY A 258 -4.86 -7.92 -0.74
C GLY A 258 -3.91 -6.78 -0.36
N ALA A 259 -3.86 -6.36 0.91
CA ALA A 259 -2.92 -5.33 1.34
C ALA A 259 -1.46 -5.79 1.22
N SER A 260 -0.62 -4.98 0.57
CA SER A 260 0.84 -5.24 0.48
C SER A 260 1.51 -5.21 1.86
N TYR A 261 2.72 -5.76 1.96
CA TYR A 261 3.50 -5.81 3.21
C TYR A 261 3.57 -4.44 3.91
N TRP A 262 4.02 -3.41 3.19
CA TRP A 262 4.18 -2.06 3.72
C TRP A 262 2.85 -1.39 4.06
N THR A 263 1.80 -1.67 3.27
CA THR A 263 0.45 -1.19 3.53
C THR A 263 -0.09 -1.78 4.84
N THR A 264 0.13 -3.07 5.07
CA THR A 264 -0.25 -3.76 6.30
C THR A 264 0.52 -3.21 7.51
N VAL A 265 1.84 -3.00 7.39
CA VAL A 265 2.65 -2.37 8.44
C VAL A 265 2.13 -0.97 8.77
N GLY A 266 1.85 -0.14 7.76
CA GLY A 266 1.28 1.20 7.94
C GLY A 266 -0.10 1.18 8.59
N ALA A 267 -0.95 0.23 8.20
CA ALA A 267 -2.29 0.04 8.77
C ALA A 267 -2.22 -0.40 10.23
N LEU A 268 -1.33 -1.32 10.60
CA LEU A 268 -1.11 -1.73 12.00
C LEU A 268 -0.63 -0.57 12.88
N LYS A 269 0.30 0.25 12.37
CA LYS A 269 0.79 1.44 13.09
C LYS A 269 -0.34 2.43 13.36
N SER A 270 -1.10 2.76 12.31
CA SER A 270 -2.15 3.78 12.38
C SER A 270 -3.39 3.34 13.14
N ALA A 271 -3.78 2.06 13.07
CA ALA A 271 -5.01 1.55 13.66
C ALA A 271 -4.82 0.98 15.07
N ALA A 272 -3.73 0.25 15.32
CA ALA A 272 -3.48 -0.45 16.57
C ALA A 272 -2.37 0.19 17.42
N GLY A 273 -1.77 1.30 16.96
CA GLY A 273 -0.74 2.04 17.69
C GLY A 273 0.55 1.23 17.90
N VAL A 274 0.79 0.23 17.05
CA VAL A 274 1.95 -0.65 17.17
C VAL A 274 3.21 0.08 16.68
N GLY A 275 4.32 0.00 17.43
CA GLY A 275 5.60 0.55 16.99
C GLY A 275 6.08 -0.08 15.67
N HIS A 276 6.81 0.68 14.85
CA HIS A 276 7.22 0.28 13.49
C HIS A 276 7.89 -1.09 13.44
N TRP A 277 8.84 -1.36 14.33
CA TRP A 277 9.55 -2.64 14.44
C TRP A 277 8.63 -3.81 14.77
N LYS A 278 7.72 -3.62 15.74
CA LYS A 278 6.76 -4.65 16.15
C LYS A 278 5.72 -4.91 15.07
N ALA A 279 5.32 -3.90 14.31
CA ALA A 279 4.43 -4.06 13.17
C ALA A 279 5.09 -4.87 12.04
N LYS A 280 6.36 -4.58 11.70
CA LYS A 280 7.15 -5.39 10.75
C LYS A 280 7.20 -6.86 11.17
N TRP A 281 7.60 -7.13 12.41
CA TRP A 281 7.69 -8.49 12.97
C TRP A 281 6.38 -9.27 12.82
N ILE A 282 5.24 -8.67 13.18
CA ILE A 282 3.92 -9.31 13.13
C ILE A 282 3.52 -9.67 11.69
N VAL A 283 3.81 -8.78 10.72
CA VAL A 283 3.49 -9.04 9.31
C VAL A 283 4.39 -10.14 8.74
N THR A 284 5.67 -10.17 9.14
CA THR A 284 6.62 -11.23 8.76
C THR A 284 6.22 -12.58 9.35
N GLU A 285 5.86 -12.64 10.63
CA GLU A 285 5.41 -13.88 11.30
C GLU A 285 4.09 -14.42 10.71
N SER A 286 3.15 -13.52 10.36
CA SER A 286 1.93 -13.87 9.62
C SER A 286 2.25 -14.46 8.25
N ALA A 287 3.21 -13.89 7.51
CA ALA A 287 3.64 -14.39 6.21
C ALA A 287 4.09 -15.85 6.26
N VAL A 288 4.93 -16.16 7.25
CA VAL A 288 5.48 -17.50 7.50
C VAL A 288 4.37 -18.47 7.92
N THR A 289 3.40 -18.02 8.73
CA THR A 289 2.26 -18.86 9.16
C THR A 289 1.30 -19.17 8.00
N ASP A 290 1.03 -18.20 7.13
CA ASP A 290 0.17 -18.39 5.95
C ASP A 290 0.83 -19.33 4.93
N PHE A 291 2.15 -19.20 4.75
CA PHE A 291 2.99 -20.17 4.02
C PHE A 291 2.81 -21.59 4.53
N PHE A 292 2.98 -21.85 5.83
CA PHE A 292 2.77 -23.18 6.42
C PHE A 292 1.33 -23.70 6.28
N ASN A 293 0.32 -22.83 6.38
CA ASN A 293 -1.09 -23.23 6.27
C ASN A 293 -1.51 -23.58 4.84
N ASP A 294 -1.00 -22.87 3.83
CA ASP A 294 -1.26 -23.18 2.42
C ASP A 294 -0.49 -24.42 1.98
N THR A 295 0.75 -24.61 2.44
CA THR A 295 1.48 -25.88 2.28
C THR A 295 0.72 -27.04 2.95
N ALA A 296 0.20 -26.87 4.17
CA ALA A 296 -0.58 -27.91 4.87
C ALA A 296 -1.93 -28.23 4.20
N LYS A 297 -2.62 -27.24 3.61
CA LYS A 297 -3.85 -27.46 2.81
C LYS A 297 -3.56 -28.21 1.52
N GLN A 298 -2.47 -27.89 0.85
CA GLN A 298 -2.04 -28.61 -0.36
C GLN A 298 -1.66 -30.06 -0.01
N VAL A 299 -0.99 -30.28 1.12
CA VAL A 299 -0.71 -31.63 1.68
C VAL A 299 -1.98 -32.41 2.00
N ARG A 300 -3.03 -31.80 2.59
CA ARG A 300 -4.35 -32.47 2.78
C ARG A 300 -5.06 -32.81 1.47
N THR A 301 -4.92 -31.95 0.47
CA THR A 301 -5.52 -32.17 -0.86
C THR A 301 -4.82 -33.32 -1.60
N ILE A 302 -3.51 -33.47 -1.38
CA ILE A 302 -2.71 -34.63 -1.82
C ILE A 302 -3.08 -35.87 -1.00
N GLY A 303 -3.24 -35.76 0.31
CA GLY A 303 -3.71 -36.83 1.21
C GLY A 303 -5.03 -37.44 0.75
N ASN A 304 -6.03 -36.61 0.40
CA ASN A 304 -7.31 -37.08 -0.13
C ASN A 304 -7.22 -37.72 -1.54
N LYS A 305 -6.20 -37.37 -2.34
CA LYS A 305 -5.91 -38.05 -3.62
C LYS A 305 -5.20 -39.38 -3.40
N VAL A 306 -4.35 -39.48 -2.38
CA VAL A 306 -3.68 -40.71 -1.95
C VAL A 306 -4.66 -41.69 -1.31
N GLU A 307 -5.63 -41.19 -0.52
CA GLU A 307 -6.72 -41.99 0.06
C GLU A 307 -7.62 -42.59 -1.05
N LYS A 308 -7.87 -41.84 -2.13
CA LYS A 308 -8.57 -42.32 -3.32
C LYS A 308 -7.77 -43.39 -4.09
N LEU A 309 -6.47 -43.22 -4.22
CA LEU A 309 -5.55 -44.24 -4.78
C LEU A 309 -5.43 -45.47 -3.89
N TYR A 310 -5.54 -45.31 -2.57
CA TYR A 310 -5.55 -46.37 -1.57
C TYR A 310 -6.84 -47.21 -1.65
N ASP A 311 -8.02 -46.57 -1.73
CA ASP A 311 -9.30 -47.27 -1.92
C ASP A 311 -9.37 -48.01 -3.27
N ASP A 312 -8.85 -47.40 -4.34
CA ASP A 312 -8.76 -48.03 -5.66
C ASP A 312 -7.80 -49.25 -5.67
N SER A 313 -6.66 -49.16 -4.96
CA SER A 313 -5.68 -50.26 -4.88
C SER A 313 -6.09 -51.39 -3.93
N LYS A 314 -6.82 -51.07 -2.84
CA LYS A 314 -7.43 -52.05 -1.92
C LYS A 314 -8.47 -52.93 -2.61
N SER A 315 -9.24 -52.36 -3.54
CA SER A 315 -10.23 -53.10 -4.34
C SER A 315 -9.59 -54.02 -5.40
N THR A 316 -8.32 -53.78 -5.76
CA THR A 316 -7.67 -54.42 -6.91
C THR A 316 -6.64 -55.51 -6.53
N LEU A 317 -5.99 -55.44 -5.36
CA LEU A 317 -4.82 -56.30 -5.09
C LEU A 317 -4.79 -57.08 -3.75
N GLY A 318 -5.76 -56.96 -2.84
CA GLY A 318 -5.85 -57.85 -1.68
C GLY A 318 -4.59 -57.92 -0.79
N VAL A 319 -3.80 -56.84 -0.68
CA VAL A 319 -2.57 -56.80 0.12
C VAL A 319 -2.91 -56.33 1.54
N SER A 320 -2.98 -57.27 2.49
CA SER A 320 -3.33 -57.01 3.89
C SER A 320 -2.10 -56.84 4.80
N LYS A 321 -2.24 -55.99 5.83
CA LYS A 321 -1.42 -55.78 7.05
C LYS A 321 -0.32 -54.72 7.08
N VAL A 322 0.57 -54.57 6.09
CA VAL A 322 1.67 -53.59 6.19
C VAL A 322 1.20 -52.15 5.95
N LEU A 323 0.23 -51.97 5.04
CA LEU A 323 -0.38 -50.67 4.74
C LEU A 323 -1.42 -50.23 5.78
N ASP A 324 -2.14 -51.17 6.41
CA ASP A 324 -3.11 -50.85 7.47
C ASP A 324 -2.41 -50.19 8.68
N THR A 325 -1.19 -50.64 9.03
CA THR A 325 -0.37 -49.99 10.08
C THR A 325 0.10 -48.59 9.66
N PHE A 326 0.32 -48.37 8.37
CA PHE A 326 0.78 -47.09 7.81
C PHE A 326 -0.34 -46.04 7.80
N VAL A 327 -1.57 -46.43 7.44
CA VAL A 327 -2.76 -45.56 7.49
C VAL A 327 -3.15 -45.26 8.94
N ASP A 328 -3.13 -46.25 9.84
CA ASP A 328 -3.35 -46.01 11.28
C ASP A 328 -2.30 -45.05 11.87
N THR A 329 -1.05 -45.06 11.36
CA THR A 329 0.00 -44.13 11.82
C THR A 329 -0.26 -42.71 11.30
N VAL A 330 -0.68 -42.54 10.03
CA VAL A 330 -1.02 -41.23 9.45
C VAL A 330 -2.29 -40.64 10.06
N GLU A 331 -3.30 -41.47 10.36
CA GLU A 331 -4.55 -41.04 10.99
C GLU A 331 -4.34 -40.61 12.46
N ASN A 332 -3.30 -41.16 13.13
CA ASN A 332 -2.90 -40.78 14.48
C ASN A 332 -1.91 -39.60 14.53
N ILE A 333 -1.09 -39.35 13.50
CA ILE A 333 -0.24 -38.15 13.38
C ILE A 333 -1.08 -36.86 13.37
N GLY A 334 -2.30 -36.91 12.84
CA GLY A 334 -3.24 -35.79 12.88
C GLY A 334 -3.86 -35.51 14.26
N LYS A 335 -3.76 -36.44 15.22
CA LYS A 335 -4.40 -36.34 16.54
C LYS A 335 -3.42 -36.17 17.71
N ASP A 336 -2.17 -36.62 17.59
CA ASP A 336 -1.19 -36.62 18.69
C ASP A 336 0.12 -35.86 18.36
N ILE A 337 0.02 -34.58 17.99
CA ILE A 337 1.18 -33.67 17.75
C ILE A 337 2.04 -33.46 19.03
N GLU A 338 1.62 -33.97 20.19
CA GLU A 338 2.29 -33.71 21.48
C GLU A 338 3.23 -34.81 22.00
N LYS A 339 3.49 -35.90 21.27
CA LYS A 339 4.47 -36.94 21.72
C LYS A 339 5.45 -37.40 20.65
N VAL A 340 6.66 -36.84 20.75
CA VAL A 340 8.00 -37.38 20.41
C VAL A 340 8.05 -38.34 19.21
N VAL A 341 8.46 -37.81 18.06
CA VAL A 341 8.99 -38.61 16.94
C VAL A 341 10.49 -38.86 17.21
N THR A 342 10.92 -40.11 17.24
CA THR A 342 12.33 -40.51 17.43
C THR A 342 13.02 -40.85 16.11
N ASP A 343 14.34 -40.59 16.04
CA ASP A 343 15.23 -40.69 14.86
C ASP A 343 15.10 -42.00 14.04
N ASP A 344 14.76 -43.12 14.68
CA ASP A 344 14.60 -44.44 14.03
C ASP A 344 13.50 -44.47 12.95
N VAL A 345 12.48 -43.61 13.05
CA VAL A 345 11.37 -43.54 12.08
C VAL A 345 11.80 -42.81 10.79
N VAL A 346 12.67 -41.81 10.91
CA VAL A 346 13.19 -41.01 9.79
C VAL A 346 14.14 -41.83 8.92
N ASP A 347 14.96 -42.69 9.53
CA ASP A 347 15.93 -43.55 8.83
C ASP A 347 15.28 -44.66 7.98
N ILE A 348 14.09 -45.13 8.35
CA ILE A 348 13.32 -46.11 7.58
C ILE A 348 12.69 -45.47 6.34
N LEU A 349 12.23 -44.22 6.44
CA LEU A 349 11.61 -43.47 5.34
C LEU A 349 12.61 -43.11 4.23
N LYS A 350 13.89 -42.92 4.56
CA LYS A 350 14.98 -42.64 3.61
C LYS A 350 15.29 -43.78 2.62
N ARG A 351 14.80 -45.01 2.86
CA ARG A 351 15.15 -46.21 2.05
C ARG A 351 14.19 -46.53 0.89
N VAL A 352 13.15 -45.72 0.67
CA VAL A 352 12.16 -45.93 -0.41
C VAL A 352 12.23 -44.80 -1.45
N PRO A 353 12.58 -45.05 -2.72
CA PRO A 353 12.89 -44.01 -3.72
C PRO A 353 11.77 -42.99 -4.02
N VAL A 354 10.50 -43.37 -3.80
CA VAL A 354 9.32 -42.55 -4.11
C VAL A 354 8.90 -41.67 -2.92
N VAL A 355 9.53 -41.83 -1.75
CA VAL A 355 9.13 -41.18 -0.48
C VAL A 355 10.06 -40.00 -0.10
N GLY A 356 11.13 -39.74 -0.86
CA GLY A 356 12.08 -38.66 -0.60
C GLY A 356 11.44 -37.26 -0.46
N THR A 357 10.35 -37.00 -1.18
CA THR A 357 9.56 -35.75 -1.11
C THR A 357 8.81 -35.56 0.22
N ALA A 358 8.52 -36.63 0.96
CA ALA A 358 7.86 -36.56 2.27
C ALA A 358 8.85 -36.40 3.43
N VAL A 359 10.11 -36.78 3.23
CA VAL A 359 11.17 -36.75 4.25
C VAL A 359 11.63 -35.31 4.54
N GLY A 360 11.74 -34.45 3.52
CA GLY A 360 12.09 -33.02 3.71
C GLY A 360 11.06 -32.24 4.53
N ALA A 361 9.77 -32.55 4.38
CA ALA A 361 8.71 -31.98 5.21
C ALA A 361 8.78 -32.45 6.68
N ILE A 362 9.26 -33.67 6.93
CA ILE A 362 9.44 -34.23 8.28
C ILE A 362 10.71 -33.67 8.94
N GLU A 363 11.82 -33.55 8.21
CA GLU A 363 13.05 -32.90 8.70
C GLU A 363 12.81 -31.40 8.99
N GLY A 364 12.03 -30.70 8.17
CA GLY A 364 11.60 -29.33 8.46
C GLY A 364 10.78 -29.20 9.74
N ILE A 365 9.96 -30.22 10.09
CA ILE A 365 9.21 -30.25 11.36
C ILE A 365 10.16 -30.54 12.54
N VAL A 366 11.10 -31.47 12.40
CA VAL A 366 12.11 -31.78 13.44
C VAL A 366 13.00 -30.57 13.74
N ASN A 367 13.49 -29.89 12.70
CA ASN A 367 14.33 -28.70 12.82
C ASN A 367 13.56 -27.51 13.43
N ALA A 368 12.27 -27.35 13.09
CA ALA A 368 11.40 -26.33 13.68
C ALA A 368 11.15 -26.57 15.18
N ILE A 369 11.05 -27.85 15.59
CA ILE A 369 10.92 -28.24 17.01
C ILE A 369 12.25 -27.99 17.77
N GLN A 370 13.39 -28.14 17.10
CA GLN A 370 14.72 -27.89 17.67
C GLN A 370 15.13 -26.41 17.64
N GLY A 371 14.32 -25.53 17.02
CA GLY A 371 14.60 -24.10 16.89
C GLY A 371 15.66 -23.76 15.84
N ASP A 372 16.00 -24.70 14.95
CA ASP A 372 16.95 -24.49 13.86
C ASP A 372 16.23 -23.97 12.61
N GLU A 373 15.87 -22.69 12.67
CA GLU A 373 15.11 -21.99 11.64
C GLU A 373 15.80 -21.99 10.25
N LYS A 374 17.14 -22.08 10.20
CA LYS A 374 17.92 -22.12 8.94
C LYS A 374 17.73 -23.47 8.24
N ALA A 375 17.79 -24.55 9.01
CA ALA A 375 17.56 -25.89 8.51
C ALA A 375 16.10 -26.10 8.07
N VAL A 376 15.14 -25.40 8.68
CA VAL A 376 13.73 -25.40 8.24
C VAL A 376 13.58 -24.80 6.84
N LEU A 377 14.22 -23.67 6.56
CA LEU A 377 14.18 -23.04 5.24
C LEU A 377 14.81 -23.94 4.17
N LYS A 378 15.98 -24.53 4.47
CA LYS A 378 16.66 -25.50 3.60
C LYS A 378 15.76 -26.67 3.24
N SER A 379 15.20 -27.34 4.25
CA SER A 379 14.30 -28.48 4.04
C SER A 379 13.03 -28.11 3.25
N SER A 380 12.55 -26.86 3.35
CA SER A 380 11.40 -26.37 2.59
C SER A 380 11.72 -26.18 1.10
N ILE A 381 12.89 -25.61 0.80
CA ILE A 381 13.37 -25.45 -0.58
C ILE A 381 13.64 -26.81 -1.21
N ASP A 382 14.32 -27.72 -0.50
CA ASP A 382 14.56 -29.10 -0.97
C ASP A 382 13.26 -29.85 -1.27
N SER A 383 12.24 -29.68 -0.43
CA SER A 383 10.92 -30.28 -0.65
C SER A 383 10.20 -29.71 -1.87
N ALA A 384 10.29 -28.39 -2.08
CA ALA A 384 9.71 -27.74 -3.26
C ALA A 384 10.41 -28.18 -4.56
N LEU A 385 11.75 -28.26 -4.56
CA LEU A 385 12.53 -28.78 -5.68
C LEU A 385 12.19 -30.23 -6.03
N GLY A 386 11.94 -31.06 -5.01
CA GLY A 386 11.45 -32.43 -5.18
C GLY A 386 10.04 -32.50 -5.78
N PHE A 387 9.17 -31.54 -5.46
CA PHE A 387 7.80 -31.46 -5.99
C PHE A 387 7.76 -31.04 -7.47
N TYR A 388 8.55 -30.05 -7.86
CA TYR A 388 8.62 -29.56 -9.24
C TYR A 388 9.55 -30.38 -10.15
N GLY A 389 10.17 -31.45 -9.64
CA GLY A 389 11.06 -32.33 -10.41
C GLY A 389 12.43 -31.73 -10.72
N ALA A 390 12.81 -30.63 -10.05
CA ALA A 390 14.05 -29.90 -10.23
C ALA A 390 15.21 -30.42 -9.35
N SER A 391 14.93 -31.35 -8.43
CA SER A 391 15.92 -31.94 -7.49
C SER A 391 17.11 -32.64 -8.15
N ASN A 392 16.99 -32.98 -9.44
CA ASN A 392 18.07 -33.60 -10.22
C ASN A 392 18.99 -32.57 -10.90
N VAL A 393 18.61 -31.29 -10.90
CA VAL A 393 19.27 -30.22 -11.65
C VAL A 393 19.82 -29.14 -10.71
N ILE A 394 19.07 -28.78 -9.67
CA ILE A 394 19.53 -27.89 -8.59
C ILE A 394 20.08 -28.76 -7.46
N THR A 395 21.38 -28.68 -7.21
CA THR A 395 22.07 -29.57 -6.26
C THR A 395 21.93 -29.09 -4.82
N PRO A 396 22.06 -29.98 -3.80
CA PRO A 396 22.02 -29.58 -2.39
C PRO A 396 23.05 -28.49 -2.03
N LYS A 397 24.22 -28.45 -2.70
CA LYS A 397 25.21 -27.37 -2.53
C LYS A 397 24.71 -26.01 -3.02
N MET A 398 23.93 -25.98 -4.10
CA MET A 398 23.31 -24.75 -4.62
C MET A 398 22.19 -24.27 -3.70
N VAL A 399 21.44 -25.20 -3.07
CA VAL A 399 20.44 -24.88 -2.05
C VAL A 399 21.11 -24.33 -0.78
N ASP A 400 22.21 -24.94 -0.33
CA ASP A 400 23.01 -24.46 0.79
C ASP A 400 23.51 -23.04 0.57
N PHE A 401 24.08 -22.76 -0.61
CA PHE A 401 24.51 -21.42 -1.00
C PHE A 401 23.36 -20.38 -0.90
N VAL A 402 22.18 -20.68 -1.46
CA VAL A 402 21.03 -19.76 -1.42
C VAL A 402 20.49 -19.56 0.01
N VAL A 403 20.44 -20.62 0.81
CA VAL A 403 19.98 -20.56 2.20
C VAL A 403 20.97 -19.78 3.06
N ASP A 404 22.27 -19.98 2.88
CA ASP A 404 23.32 -19.26 3.60
C ASP A 404 23.24 -17.77 3.33
N VAL A 405 23.17 -17.38 2.06
CA VAL A 405 23.05 -15.98 1.62
C VAL A 405 21.74 -15.36 2.12
N PHE A 406 20.61 -16.06 2.02
CA PHE A 406 19.33 -15.58 2.55
C PHE A 406 19.35 -15.39 4.08
N TRP A 407 20.07 -16.25 4.81
CA TRP A 407 20.18 -16.17 6.26
C TRP A 407 21.04 -14.98 6.71
N GLU A 408 22.14 -14.71 6.02
CA GLU A 408 22.97 -13.53 6.28
C GLU A 408 22.20 -12.22 5.99
N LEU A 409 21.34 -12.20 4.97
CA LEU A 409 20.41 -11.09 4.70
C LEU A 409 19.35 -10.93 5.80
N LYS A 410 18.86 -12.03 6.38
CA LYS A 410 17.91 -12.02 7.51
C LYS A 410 18.54 -11.44 8.78
N ASP A 411 19.80 -11.76 9.07
CA ASP A 411 20.53 -11.30 10.25
C ASP A 411 21.07 -9.86 10.10
N SER A 412 20.75 -9.18 8.99
CA SER A 412 21.23 -7.84 8.64
C SER A 412 22.75 -7.74 8.51
N ASP A 413 23.44 -8.87 8.32
CA ASP A 413 24.86 -8.90 7.94
C ASP A 413 24.99 -8.83 6.42
N TYR A 414 24.55 -7.69 5.87
CA TYR A 414 24.60 -7.42 4.42
C TYR A 414 26.03 -7.44 3.88
N LYS A 415 27.02 -7.16 4.74
CA LYS A 415 28.45 -7.23 4.39
C LYS A 415 28.90 -8.69 4.22
N GLY A 416 28.48 -9.55 5.15
CA GLY A 416 28.64 -11.00 5.07
C GLY A 416 27.98 -11.55 3.80
N ALA A 417 26.67 -11.27 3.62
CA ALA A 417 25.87 -11.81 2.51
C ALA A 417 26.47 -11.50 1.13
N VAL A 418 26.93 -10.26 0.94
CA VAL A 418 27.59 -9.81 -0.30
C VAL A 418 28.97 -10.45 -0.45
N SER A 419 29.80 -10.42 0.61
CA SER A 419 31.15 -10.97 0.54
C SER A 419 31.14 -12.48 0.30
N GLU A 420 30.23 -13.20 0.94
CA GLU A 420 30.06 -14.64 0.81
C GLU A 420 29.48 -15.00 -0.57
N SER A 421 28.51 -14.23 -1.08
CA SER A 421 27.98 -14.38 -2.45
C SER A 421 29.06 -14.17 -3.52
N LEU A 422 29.83 -13.08 -3.43
CA LEU A 422 30.85 -12.73 -4.42
C LEU A 422 32.07 -13.67 -4.35
N ASN A 423 32.50 -14.08 -3.15
CA ASN A 423 33.61 -15.02 -2.96
C ASN A 423 33.25 -16.44 -3.42
N ASN A 424 32.03 -16.92 -3.14
CA ASN A 424 31.59 -18.26 -3.55
C ASN A 424 31.23 -18.36 -5.04
N LEU A 425 30.91 -17.23 -5.70
CA LEU A 425 30.64 -17.16 -7.15
C LEU A 425 31.87 -16.81 -8.01
N GLY A 426 33.07 -16.82 -7.43
CA GLY A 426 34.33 -16.70 -8.18
C GLY A 426 34.62 -15.33 -8.78
N VAL A 427 33.94 -14.27 -8.31
CA VAL A 427 34.25 -12.89 -8.67
C VAL A 427 35.69 -12.59 -8.26
N SER A 428 36.47 -11.92 -9.12
CA SER A 428 37.86 -11.60 -8.80
C SER A 428 37.92 -10.86 -7.46
N LYS A 429 38.87 -11.24 -6.61
CA LYS A 429 39.03 -10.67 -5.26
C LYS A 429 39.04 -9.13 -5.28
N THR A 430 39.60 -8.55 -6.35
CA THR A 430 39.61 -7.11 -6.64
C THR A 430 38.20 -6.50 -6.74
N VAL A 431 37.26 -7.12 -7.46
CA VAL A 431 35.88 -6.59 -7.65
C VAL A 431 35.02 -6.78 -6.39
N SER A 432 35.21 -7.87 -5.65
CA SER A 432 34.53 -8.09 -4.37
C SER A 432 35.01 -7.14 -3.28
N GLU A 433 36.33 -6.95 -3.15
CA GLU A 433 36.92 -5.99 -2.20
C GLU A 433 36.57 -4.54 -2.58
N LEU A 434 36.50 -4.22 -3.88
CA LEU A 434 36.01 -2.94 -4.39
C LEU A 434 34.56 -2.68 -3.99
N PHE A 435 33.64 -3.62 -4.22
CA PHE A 435 32.24 -3.46 -3.81
C PHE A 435 32.09 -3.23 -2.31
N VAL A 436 32.74 -4.07 -1.49
CA VAL A 436 32.64 -4.01 -0.03
C VAL A 436 33.30 -2.75 0.54
N SER A 437 34.40 -2.28 -0.05
CA SER A 437 35.09 -1.05 0.40
C SER A 437 34.30 0.21 0.03
N VAL A 438 33.83 0.30 -1.21
CA VAL A 438 33.10 1.45 -1.75
C VAL A 438 31.74 1.60 -1.06
N ALA A 439 30.95 0.53 -1.01
CA ALA A 439 29.60 0.62 -0.48
C ALA A 439 29.57 0.86 1.05
N TRP A 440 30.50 0.29 1.83
CA TRP A 440 30.49 0.46 3.30
C TRP A 440 31.24 1.70 3.79
N ALA A 441 32.10 2.31 2.97
CA ALA A 441 32.63 3.64 3.24
C ALA A 441 31.54 4.73 3.10
N MET A 442 30.60 4.53 2.16
CA MET A 442 29.48 5.43 1.89
C MET A 442 28.41 5.45 2.99
N GLU A 443 28.17 4.32 3.68
CA GLU A 443 27.24 4.22 4.82
C GLU A 443 27.61 5.18 5.96
N LYS A 444 28.91 5.46 6.14
CA LYS A 444 29.42 6.33 7.22
C LYS A 444 29.51 7.80 6.86
N GLY A 445 29.04 8.18 5.66
CA GLY A 445 29.03 9.57 5.19
C GLY A 445 30.40 10.11 4.76
N ASN A 446 31.41 9.25 4.61
CA ASN A 446 32.75 9.64 4.19
C ASN A 446 32.95 9.39 2.68
N TRP A 447 32.35 10.28 1.89
CA TRP A 447 32.25 10.17 0.43
C TRP A 447 33.56 10.37 -0.31
N GLU A 448 34.42 11.22 0.22
CA GLU A 448 35.78 11.50 -0.28
C GLU A 448 36.61 10.21 -0.28
N ASN A 449 36.73 9.57 0.88
CA ASN A 449 37.49 8.33 1.02
C ASN A 449 36.86 7.15 0.26
N ALA A 450 35.54 7.14 0.07
CA ALA A 450 34.85 6.09 -0.65
C ALA A 450 35.11 6.15 -2.17
N ILE A 451 35.15 7.37 -2.72
CA ILE A 451 35.40 7.60 -4.15
C ILE A 451 36.89 7.45 -4.46
N ASP A 452 37.78 7.92 -3.57
CA ASP A 452 39.22 7.64 -3.68
C ASP A 452 39.49 6.13 -3.68
N ALA A 453 38.95 5.39 -2.69
CA ALA A 453 39.11 3.94 -2.65
C ALA A 453 38.54 3.25 -3.90
N ALA A 454 37.41 3.73 -4.44
CA ALA A 454 36.81 3.19 -5.66
C ALA A 454 37.74 3.35 -6.86
N LEU A 455 38.18 4.58 -7.12
CA LEU A 455 38.99 4.96 -8.28
C LEU A 455 40.41 4.38 -8.18
N SER A 456 41.01 4.39 -7.00
CA SER A 456 42.33 3.80 -6.75
C SER A 456 42.34 2.29 -6.98
N THR A 457 41.28 1.58 -6.59
CA THR A 457 41.21 0.11 -6.68
C THR A 457 41.00 -0.39 -8.12
N ILE A 458 40.26 0.35 -8.95
CA ILE A 458 40.07 0.04 -10.38
C ILE A 458 41.26 0.47 -11.26
N GLY A 459 42.27 1.11 -10.68
CA GLY A 459 43.44 1.59 -11.41
C GLY A 459 43.20 2.88 -12.19
N PHE A 460 42.31 3.75 -11.72
CA PHE A 460 42.17 5.09 -12.28
C PHE A 460 43.45 5.90 -12.01
N ASP A 461 44.11 6.35 -13.08
CA ASP A 461 45.36 7.11 -12.99
C ASP A 461 45.14 8.43 -12.22
N ASN A 462 45.98 8.70 -11.21
CA ASN A 462 45.93 9.89 -10.36
C ASN A 462 44.61 10.04 -9.56
N ALA A 463 44.05 8.92 -9.08
CA ALA A 463 42.79 8.89 -8.34
C ALA A 463 42.76 9.77 -7.07
N GLN A 464 43.84 9.81 -6.30
CA GLN A 464 43.92 10.64 -5.10
C GLN A 464 43.92 12.12 -5.48
N GLU A 465 44.74 12.50 -6.45
CA GLU A 465 44.82 13.88 -6.95
C GLU A 465 43.49 14.34 -7.55
N PHE A 466 42.76 13.44 -8.24
CA PHE A 466 41.40 13.71 -8.72
C PHE A 466 40.44 14.04 -7.57
N VAL A 467 40.45 13.23 -6.50
CA VAL A 467 39.55 13.39 -5.36
C VAL A 467 39.88 14.68 -4.60
N ASP A 468 41.16 14.97 -4.38
CA ASP A 468 41.60 16.20 -3.73
C ASP A 468 41.09 17.43 -4.51
N ILE A 469 41.26 17.44 -5.85
CA ILE A 469 40.75 18.50 -6.73
C ILE A 469 39.22 18.61 -6.65
N ALA A 470 38.51 17.48 -6.72
CA ALA A 470 37.06 17.45 -6.74
C ALA A 470 36.46 18.01 -5.43
N TRP A 471 37.00 17.62 -4.27
CA TRP A 471 36.52 18.10 -2.97
C TRP A 471 36.94 19.53 -2.69
N ASP A 472 38.12 19.96 -3.13
CA ASP A 472 38.51 21.36 -3.06
C ASP A 472 37.59 22.27 -3.89
N VAL A 473 37.10 21.81 -5.05
CA VAL A 473 36.08 22.52 -5.84
C VAL A 473 34.73 22.55 -5.12
N ILE A 474 34.29 21.43 -4.53
CA ILE A 474 33.02 21.31 -3.79
C ILE A 474 33.03 22.20 -2.54
N ASP A 475 34.11 22.18 -1.77
CA ASP A 475 34.29 22.94 -0.53
C ASP A 475 34.68 24.40 -0.77
N LYS A 476 34.84 24.80 -2.05
CA LYS A 476 35.23 26.14 -2.49
C LYS A 476 36.65 26.54 -2.05
N ASN A 477 37.50 25.55 -1.78
CA ASN A 477 38.93 25.71 -1.54
C ASN A 477 39.70 25.85 -2.87
N TYR A 478 39.55 27.00 -3.52
CA TYR A 478 40.17 27.26 -4.82
C TYR A 478 41.71 27.20 -4.81
N GLN A 479 42.37 27.45 -3.67
CA GLN A 479 43.83 27.37 -3.60
C GLN A 479 44.28 25.93 -3.73
N GLY A 480 43.67 25.03 -2.94
CA GLY A 480 43.92 23.59 -3.04
C GLY A 480 43.59 23.04 -4.43
N ALA A 481 42.43 23.40 -5.00
CA ALA A 481 42.03 22.93 -6.33
C ALA A 481 43.02 23.34 -7.44
N LEU A 482 43.56 24.56 -7.38
CA LEU A 482 44.56 25.04 -8.35
C LEU A 482 45.94 24.44 -8.08
N GLU A 483 46.34 24.29 -6.83
CA GLU A 483 47.60 23.63 -6.44
C GLU A 483 47.63 22.19 -6.97
N ALA A 484 46.61 21.40 -6.64
CA ALA A 484 46.50 20.02 -7.09
C ALA A 484 46.33 19.92 -8.63
N GLY A 485 45.60 20.84 -9.26
CA GLY A 485 45.49 20.90 -10.73
C GLY A 485 46.82 21.21 -11.44
N LEU A 486 47.65 22.09 -10.88
CA LEU A 486 48.98 22.40 -11.41
C LEU A 486 49.96 21.23 -11.21
N GLU A 487 49.88 20.56 -10.05
CA GLU A 487 50.68 19.36 -9.75
C GLU A 487 50.34 18.20 -10.70
N LEU A 488 49.04 17.95 -10.91
CA LEU A 488 48.53 16.90 -11.80
C LEU A 488 49.01 17.07 -13.25
N VAL A 489 48.96 18.29 -13.78
CA VAL A 489 49.37 18.60 -15.14
C VAL A 489 50.90 18.55 -15.31
N GLY A 490 51.62 18.91 -14.25
CA GLY A 490 53.06 19.08 -14.26
C GLY A 490 53.50 20.44 -14.80
N LEU A 491 54.41 21.09 -14.07
CA LEU A 491 54.89 22.45 -14.38
C LEU A 491 55.64 22.53 -15.72
N ASP A 492 56.32 21.45 -16.12
CA ASP A 492 57.01 21.35 -17.42
C ASP A 492 56.02 21.44 -18.59
N SER A 493 54.86 20.79 -18.49
CA SER A 493 53.78 20.83 -19.50
C SER A 493 53.18 22.23 -19.64
N LEU A 494 53.20 23.00 -18.55
CA LEU A 494 52.71 24.37 -18.47
C LEU A 494 53.78 25.42 -18.84
N ASN A 495 55.03 24.99 -19.07
CA ASN A 495 56.19 25.85 -19.31
C ASN A 495 56.43 26.89 -18.20
N ILE A 496 56.21 26.50 -16.94
CA ILE A 496 56.44 27.34 -15.76
C ILE A 496 57.33 26.62 -14.75
N ASP A 497 57.89 27.36 -13.79
CA ASP A 497 58.61 26.81 -12.64
C ASP A 497 57.78 26.92 -11.36
N GLN A 498 58.28 26.34 -10.26
CA GLN A 498 57.58 26.38 -8.96
C GLN A 498 57.31 27.81 -8.49
N ALA A 499 58.24 28.75 -8.71
CA ALA A 499 58.08 30.13 -8.27
C ALA A 499 56.93 30.83 -9.02
N LYS A 500 56.79 30.55 -10.33
CA LYS A 500 55.67 31.00 -11.16
C LYS A 500 54.35 30.38 -10.72
N ALA A 501 54.32 29.08 -10.42
CA ALA A 501 53.13 28.40 -9.92
C ALA A 501 52.64 29.00 -8.57
N ASP A 502 53.55 29.12 -7.59
CA ASP A 502 53.25 29.71 -6.27
C ASP A 502 52.75 31.15 -6.40
N THR A 503 53.35 31.93 -7.32
CA THR A 503 52.97 33.31 -7.56
C THR A 503 51.60 33.38 -8.22
N PHE A 504 51.32 32.52 -9.19
CA PHE A 504 50.03 32.45 -9.86
C PHE A 504 48.89 32.19 -8.87
N ILE A 505 49.02 31.22 -7.96
CA ILE A 505 48.00 30.92 -6.93
C ILE A 505 47.77 32.12 -6.01
N LYS A 506 48.85 32.78 -5.56
CA LYS A 506 48.77 33.99 -4.72
C LYS A 506 48.11 35.16 -5.46
N VAL A 507 48.41 35.34 -6.74
CA VAL A 507 47.78 36.35 -7.58
C VAL A 507 46.30 36.06 -7.78
N ALA A 508 45.92 34.82 -8.08
CA ALA A 508 44.51 34.41 -8.22
C ALA A 508 43.71 34.70 -6.94
N GLY A 509 44.30 34.39 -5.77
CA GLY A 509 43.69 34.69 -4.48
C GLY A 509 43.54 36.18 -4.20
N ALA A 510 44.59 36.97 -4.44
CA ALA A 510 44.53 38.42 -4.27
C ALA A 510 43.52 39.07 -5.23
N VAL A 511 43.36 38.57 -6.46
CA VAL A 511 42.34 39.06 -7.40
C VAL A 511 40.92 38.70 -6.93
N LYS A 512 40.72 37.48 -6.42
CA LYS A 512 39.43 37.05 -5.83
C LYS A 512 39.02 37.95 -4.66
N ASP A 513 39.96 38.34 -3.82
CA ASP A 513 39.73 39.22 -2.67
C ASP A 513 39.66 40.71 -3.08
N GLY A 514 39.85 41.04 -4.36
CA GLY A 514 39.85 42.41 -4.88
C GLY A 514 41.09 43.22 -4.46
N ASN A 515 42.14 42.57 -3.97
CA ASN A 515 43.36 43.20 -3.47
C ASN A 515 44.44 43.31 -4.56
N TYR A 516 44.24 44.23 -5.49
CA TYR A 516 45.17 44.46 -6.61
C TYR A 516 46.55 44.99 -6.18
N ASN A 517 46.64 45.59 -4.99
CA ASN A 517 47.93 45.95 -4.38
C ASN A 517 48.75 44.70 -4.05
N GLN A 518 48.13 43.67 -3.48
CA GLN A 518 48.81 42.38 -3.22
C GLN A 518 49.18 41.66 -4.52
N VAL A 519 48.36 41.77 -5.57
CA VAL A 519 48.70 41.23 -6.90
C VAL A 519 50.02 41.84 -7.42
N ALA A 520 50.14 43.17 -7.34
CA ALA A 520 51.38 43.87 -7.72
C ALA A 520 52.58 43.39 -6.88
N ASP A 521 52.41 43.24 -5.57
CA ASP A 521 53.48 42.77 -4.68
C ASP A 521 53.93 41.34 -5.00
N HIS A 522 53.00 40.43 -5.30
CA HIS A 522 53.31 39.04 -5.68
C HIS A 522 54.06 38.96 -7.02
N LEU A 523 53.64 39.72 -8.04
CA LEU A 523 54.30 39.74 -9.35
C LEU A 523 55.69 40.39 -9.28
N ILE A 524 55.87 41.44 -8.47
CA ILE A 524 57.20 42.03 -8.21
C ILE A 524 58.13 41.03 -7.52
N ALA A 525 57.61 40.29 -6.53
CA ALA A 525 58.40 39.31 -5.80
C ALA A 525 58.92 38.19 -6.72
N LEU A 526 58.11 37.76 -7.70
CA LEU A 526 58.52 36.76 -8.70
C LEU A 526 59.67 37.24 -9.59
N ALA A 527 59.74 38.55 -9.90
CA ALA A 527 60.83 39.12 -10.68
C ALA A 527 62.21 39.03 -9.99
N GLY A 528 62.24 38.78 -8.67
CA GLY A 528 63.47 38.57 -7.90
C GLY A 528 64.47 39.72 -8.05
N ASN A 529 65.67 39.41 -8.56
CA ASN A 529 66.73 40.41 -8.75
C ASN A 529 66.36 41.52 -9.77
N ASP A 530 65.38 41.26 -10.64
CA ASP A 530 64.91 42.22 -11.65
C ASP A 530 63.73 43.07 -11.15
N ALA A 531 63.27 42.91 -9.90
CA ALA A 531 62.14 43.66 -9.33
C ALA A 531 62.21 45.18 -9.56
N GLN A 532 63.41 45.77 -9.47
CA GLN A 532 63.63 47.20 -9.69
C GLN A 532 63.25 47.70 -11.09
N LYS A 533 63.32 46.82 -12.09
CA LYS A 533 62.91 47.12 -13.48
C LYS A 533 61.40 47.36 -13.59
N TYR A 534 60.61 46.71 -12.74
CA TYR A 534 59.15 46.68 -12.85
C TYR A 534 58.44 47.64 -11.89
N LEU A 535 59.10 48.16 -10.85
CA LEU A 535 58.48 49.07 -9.85
C LEU A 535 57.80 50.31 -10.44
N ASN A 536 58.24 50.76 -11.62
CA ASN A 536 57.70 51.93 -12.32
C ASN A 536 56.98 51.59 -13.62
N SER A 537 56.73 50.31 -13.91
CA SER A 537 56.00 49.89 -15.12
C SER A 537 54.54 50.36 -15.05
N ASP A 538 53.92 50.52 -16.22
CA ASP A 538 52.54 51.00 -16.29
C ASP A 538 51.54 49.99 -15.73
N TRP A 539 51.81 48.69 -15.87
CA TRP A 539 50.97 47.64 -15.31
C TRP A 539 51.03 47.57 -13.77
N ILE A 540 52.17 47.88 -13.14
CA ILE A 540 52.24 47.98 -11.67
C ILE A 540 51.46 49.19 -11.16
N LYS A 541 51.54 50.34 -11.86
CA LYS A 541 50.75 51.53 -11.51
C LYS A 541 49.26 51.27 -11.66
N ASP A 542 48.84 50.68 -12.78
CA ASP A 542 47.42 50.36 -13.04
C ASP A 542 46.85 49.37 -12.00
N LEU A 543 47.65 48.48 -11.41
CA LEU A 543 47.24 47.61 -10.30
C LEU A 543 47.18 48.34 -8.95
N ARG A 544 48.15 49.22 -8.65
CA ARG A 544 48.20 49.98 -7.39
C ARG A 544 47.20 51.13 -7.31
N ASP A 545 46.75 51.63 -8.46
CA ASP A 545 45.71 52.66 -8.57
C ASP A 545 44.29 52.11 -8.32
N GLU A 546 44.16 50.81 -7.99
CA GLU A 546 42.90 50.09 -7.69
C GLU A 546 41.84 50.20 -8.81
N ASN A 547 42.27 50.48 -10.04
CA ASN A 547 41.37 50.60 -11.18
C ASN A 547 40.96 49.23 -11.70
N VAL A 548 39.86 48.70 -11.16
CA VAL A 548 39.28 47.40 -11.51
C VAL A 548 39.07 47.23 -13.04
N ALA A 549 38.80 48.31 -13.77
CA ALA A 549 38.56 48.26 -15.22
C ALA A 549 39.83 47.99 -16.04
N LYS A 550 41.02 48.27 -15.48
CA LYS A 550 42.32 48.03 -16.12
C LYS A 550 43.10 46.87 -15.51
N ALA A 551 42.72 46.40 -14.33
CA ALA A 551 43.43 45.37 -13.60
C ALA A 551 43.70 44.10 -14.42
N ARG A 552 42.76 43.69 -15.29
CA ARG A 552 42.93 42.52 -16.18
C ARG A 552 44.07 42.70 -17.16
N GLN A 553 44.07 43.81 -17.90
CA GLN A 553 45.11 44.13 -18.88
C GLN A 553 46.48 44.28 -18.20
N ALA A 554 46.51 44.85 -16.99
CA ALA A 554 47.72 44.99 -16.20
C ALA A 554 48.27 43.63 -15.71
N ILE A 555 47.42 42.71 -15.28
CA ILE A 555 47.82 41.34 -14.92
C ILE A 555 48.32 40.57 -16.14
N GLU A 556 47.63 40.66 -17.27
CA GLU A 556 48.09 40.05 -18.52
C GLU A 556 49.49 40.57 -18.90
N GLN A 557 49.69 41.90 -18.88
CA GLN A 557 50.99 42.48 -19.18
C GLN A 557 52.07 42.04 -18.19
N GLY A 558 51.77 41.99 -16.89
CA GLY A 558 52.71 41.54 -15.86
C GLY A 558 53.11 40.08 -16.02
N LEU A 559 52.15 39.18 -16.27
CA LEU A 559 52.42 37.76 -16.54
C LEU A 559 53.29 37.59 -17.80
N SER A 560 52.98 38.32 -18.87
CA SER A 560 53.77 38.34 -20.12
C SER A 560 55.22 38.76 -19.88
N GLU A 561 55.43 39.87 -19.18
CA GLU A 561 56.76 40.42 -18.90
C GLU A 561 57.60 39.56 -17.93
N LEU A 562 56.94 38.68 -17.17
CA LEU A 562 57.55 37.69 -16.28
C LEU A 562 57.71 36.31 -16.95
N GLY A 563 57.44 36.23 -18.26
CA GLY A 563 57.71 35.05 -19.07
C GLY A 563 56.70 33.93 -18.88
N PHE A 564 55.44 34.24 -18.58
CA PHE A 564 54.33 33.30 -18.80
C PHE A 564 53.97 33.29 -20.28
N ASP A 565 53.82 32.10 -20.86
CA ASP A 565 53.24 31.93 -22.19
C ASP A 565 51.71 31.81 -22.10
N LYS A 566 50.98 32.05 -23.20
CA LYS A 566 49.51 31.94 -23.25
C LYS A 566 48.79 32.78 -22.18
N VAL A 567 49.34 33.96 -21.91
CA VAL A 567 48.94 34.94 -20.88
C VAL A 567 47.42 35.15 -20.74
N THR A 568 46.69 35.24 -21.85
CA THR A 568 45.23 35.42 -21.82
C THR A 568 44.53 34.29 -21.08
N GLN A 569 44.97 33.04 -21.27
CA GLN A 569 44.37 31.88 -20.60
C GLN A 569 44.70 31.85 -19.10
N TRP A 570 45.91 32.22 -18.70
CA TRP A 570 46.24 32.40 -17.27
C TRP A 570 45.39 33.50 -16.61
N ALA A 571 45.14 34.60 -17.34
CA ALA A 571 44.26 35.66 -16.87
C ALA A 571 42.79 35.20 -16.82
N ASP A 572 42.33 34.40 -17.79
CA ASP A 572 40.99 33.80 -17.80
C ASP A 572 40.80 32.91 -16.55
N THR A 573 41.77 32.06 -16.22
CA THR A 573 41.77 31.24 -15.00
C THR A 573 41.66 32.08 -13.73
N ILE A 574 42.47 33.15 -13.62
CA ILE A 574 42.42 34.07 -12.47
C ILE A 574 41.03 34.72 -12.32
N TRP A 575 40.40 35.07 -13.45
CA TRP A 575 39.06 35.66 -13.44
C TRP A 575 37.98 34.65 -13.10
N ALA A 576 38.07 33.42 -13.59
CA ALA A 576 37.17 32.34 -13.21
C ALA A 576 37.20 32.10 -11.68
N VAL A 577 38.39 32.15 -11.06
CA VAL A 577 38.53 32.08 -9.58
C VAL A 577 37.81 33.26 -8.88
N LYS A 578 37.97 34.47 -9.40
CA LYS A 578 37.29 35.67 -8.87
C LYS A 578 35.77 35.56 -8.95
N GLU A 579 35.26 34.98 -10.02
CA GLU A 579 33.83 34.82 -10.28
C GLU A 579 33.23 33.59 -9.55
N GLY A 580 34.05 32.84 -8.81
CA GLY A 580 33.64 31.61 -8.12
C GLY A 580 33.40 30.43 -9.06
N GLN A 581 33.85 30.54 -10.30
CA GLN A 581 33.78 29.53 -11.35
C GLN A 581 35.00 28.60 -11.28
N TYR A 582 35.18 27.90 -10.16
CA TYR A 582 36.39 27.10 -9.92
C TYR A 582 36.57 25.93 -10.89
N LEU A 583 35.48 25.38 -11.42
CA LEU A 583 35.53 24.34 -12.45
C LEU A 583 36.02 24.89 -13.79
N ASP A 584 35.62 26.12 -14.15
CA ASP A 584 36.09 26.80 -15.36
C ASP A 584 37.59 27.13 -15.21
N ALA A 585 38.01 27.57 -14.03
CA ALA A 585 39.43 27.80 -13.73
C ALA A 585 40.26 26.52 -13.85
N LEU A 586 39.78 25.41 -13.30
CA LEU A 586 40.45 24.10 -13.43
C LEU A 586 40.49 23.65 -14.89
N SER A 587 39.40 23.84 -15.64
CA SER A 587 39.32 23.52 -17.07
C SER A 587 40.39 24.24 -17.88
N ASP A 588 40.62 25.52 -17.60
CA ASP A 588 41.66 26.32 -18.25
C ASP A 588 43.07 25.78 -17.95
N VAL A 589 43.34 25.39 -16.69
CA VAL A 589 44.64 24.81 -16.27
C VAL A 589 44.89 23.47 -16.95
N LEU A 590 43.90 22.57 -16.96
CA LEU A 590 44.00 21.28 -17.63
C LEU A 590 44.18 21.43 -19.15
N THR A 591 43.51 22.41 -19.75
CA THR A 591 43.63 22.74 -21.18
C THR A 591 45.01 23.33 -21.51
N LEU A 592 45.52 24.24 -20.68
CA LEU A 592 46.85 24.83 -20.80
C LEU A 592 47.93 23.75 -20.81
N GLY A 593 47.76 22.77 -19.92
CA GLY A 593 48.59 21.60 -19.72
C GLY A 593 48.46 20.48 -20.74
N GLN A 594 47.47 20.57 -21.63
CA GLN A 594 47.11 19.49 -22.56
C GLN A 594 46.82 18.16 -21.85
N PHE A 595 46.20 18.22 -20.66
CA PHE A 595 45.89 17.03 -19.87
C PHE A 595 44.92 16.12 -20.64
N LYS A 596 45.26 14.83 -20.70
CA LYS A 596 44.45 13.81 -21.37
C LYS A 596 43.19 13.56 -20.55
N ASN A 597 42.03 13.47 -21.21
CA ASN A 597 40.72 13.24 -20.58
C ASN A 597 40.23 14.38 -19.67
N ALA A 598 40.72 15.61 -19.89
CA ALA A 598 40.34 16.78 -19.08
C ALA A 598 38.82 17.02 -19.06
N GLN A 599 38.12 16.84 -20.17
CA GLN A 599 36.67 17.09 -20.25
C GLN A 599 35.87 16.07 -19.44
N GLU A 600 36.31 14.81 -19.44
CA GLU A 600 35.68 13.74 -18.69
C GLU A 600 35.93 13.90 -17.19
N TRP A 601 37.13 14.34 -16.77
CA TRP A 601 37.41 14.71 -15.37
C TRP A 601 36.51 15.85 -14.89
N LEU A 602 36.38 16.91 -15.69
CA LEU A 602 35.53 18.05 -15.36
C LEU A 602 34.05 17.65 -15.27
N SER A 603 33.60 16.74 -16.13
CA SER A 603 32.23 16.20 -16.09
C SER A 603 31.98 15.45 -14.78
N ILE A 604 32.91 14.60 -14.34
CA ILE A 604 32.76 13.85 -13.08
C ILE A 604 32.70 14.83 -11.90
N ILE A 605 33.56 15.86 -11.87
CA ILE A 605 33.58 16.86 -10.79
C ILE A 605 32.27 17.68 -10.77
N ASP A 606 31.74 18.06 -11.94
CA ASP A 606 30.47 18.78 -12.03
C ASP A 606 29.30 17.93 -11.51
N ASP A 607 29.28 16.64 -11.86
CA ASP A 607 28.28 15.70 -11.38
C ASP A 607 28.39 15.48 -9.86
N LEU A 608 29.60 15.34 -9.30
CA LEU A 608 29.82 15.26 -7.85
C LEU A 608 29.33 16.52 -7.13
N LYS A 609 29.62 17.69 -7.68
CA LYS A 609 29.17 19.00 -7.15
C LYS A 609 27.65 19.18 -7.22
N ALA A 610 27.00 18.65 -8.26
CA ALA A 610 25.55 18.65 -8.42
C ALA A 610 24.85 17.60 -7.53
N GLY A 611 25.61 16.66 -6.96
CA GLY A 611 25.08 15.53 -6.20
C GLY A 611 24.60 14.36 -7.07
N ASN A 612 25.00 14.33 -8.35
CA ASN A 612 24.73 13.27 -9.33
C ASN A 612 25.79 12.15 -9.21
N TYR A 613 25.86 11.52 -8.04
CA TYR A 613 26.93 10.55 -7.74
C TYR A 613 26.90 9.29 -8.62
N LEU A 614 25.74 8.91 -9.17
CA LEU A 614 25.61 7.76 -10.07
C LEU A 614 26.35 8.01 -11.40
N GLU A 615 26.06 9.15 -12.03
CA GLU A 615 26.67 9.59 -13.28
C GLU A 615 28.18 9.85 -13.11
N ALA A 616 28.58 10.46 -11.99
CA ALA A 616 29.98 10.67 -11.65
C ALA A 616 30.76 9.33 -11.55
N LEU A 617 30.25 8.38 -10.77
CA LEU A 617 30.88 7.07 -10.59
C LEU A 617 30.88 6.27 -11.90
N THR A 618 29.77 6.25 -12.63
CA THR A 618 29.67 5.55 -13.93
C THR A 618 30.70 6.08 -14.93
N THR A 619 30.85 7.40 -15.02
CA THR A 619 31.82 8.04 -15.91
C THR A 619 33.26 7.74 -15.47
N GLY A 620 33.56 7.78 -14.16
CA GLY A 620 34.86 7.41 -13.62
C GLY A 620 35.23 5.95 -13.87
N PHE A 621 34.27 5.02 -13.71
CA PHE A 621 34.48 3.61 -13.99
C PHE A 621 34.69 3.33 -15.49
N ASN A 622 33.96 4.02 -16.37
CA ASN A 622 34.16 3.91 -17.81
C ASN A 622 35.55 4.41 -18.26
N LEU A 623 36.07 5.48 -17.64
CA LEU A 623 37.43 5.98 -17.91
C LEU A 623 38.53 5.01 -17.49
N ALA A 624 38.26 4.16 -16.50
CA ALA A 624 39.16 3.10 -16.06
C ALA A 624 39.00 1.79 -16.87
N ASP A 625 38.27 1.83 -17.99
CA ASP A 625 37.92 0.66 -18.82
C ASP A 625 37.23 -0.47 -18.02
N PHE A 626 36.49 -0.14 -16.96
CA PHE A 626 35.76 -1.10 -16.15
C PHE A 626 34.34 -1.32 -16.73
N GLU A 627 34.18 -2.40 -17.49
CA GLU A 627 32.98 -2.72 -18.30
C GLU A 627 31.67 -2.78 -17.47
N ASP A 628 31.75 -3.17 -16.19
CA ASP A 628 30.61 -3.30 -15.27
C ASP A 628 30.40 -2.07 -14.34
N GLY A 629 31.02 -0.94 -14.67
CA GLY A 629 31.06 0.26 -13.83
C GLY A 629 29.69 0.83 -13.44
N LYS A 630 28.72 0.75 -14.36
CA LYS A 630 27.38 1.26 -14.10
C LYS A 630 26.68 0.47 -12.99
N SER A 631 26.72 -0.86 -13.03
CA SER A 631 26.09 -1.72 -12.02
C SER A 631 26.75 -1.56 -10.65
N LEU A 632 28.06 -1.34 -10.63
CA LEU A 632 28.80 -1.04 -9.39
C LEU A 632 28.39 0.32 -8.80
N ALA A 633 28.22 1.34 -9.66
CA ALA A 633 27.73 2.65 -9.26
C ALA A 633 26.30 2.59 -8.72
N GLU A 634 25.39 1.86 -9.38
CA GLU A 634 24.00 1.67 -8.93
C GLU A 634 23.93 0.98 -7.56
N ALA A 635 24.75 -0.05 -7.33
CA ALA A 635 24.82 -0.71 -6.04
C ALA A 635 25.39 0.18 -4.92
N ALA A 636 26.42 0.98 -5.21
CA ALA A 636 27.01 1.93 -4.27
C ALA A 636 26.01 3.02 -3.85
N ILE A 637 25.19 3.51 -4.79
CA ILE A 637 24.12 4.46 -4.51
C ILE A 637 22.98 3.83 -3.72
N ALA A 638 22.61 2.58 -4.01
CA ALA A 638 21.62 1.87 -3.21
C ALA A 638 22.04 1.76 -1.72
N VAL A 639 23.33 1.59 -1.43
CA VAL A 639 23.83 1.62 -0.04
C VAL A 639 23.73 3.00 0.60
N LYS A 640 24.07 4.08 -0.13
CA LYS A 640 23.88 5.46 0.34
C LYS A 640 22.46 5.75 0.80
N GLU A 641 21.49 5.27 0.04
CA GLU A 641 20.06 5.50 0.30
C GLU A 641 19.54 4.63 1.46
N GLY A 642 20.41 3.81 2.07
CA GLY A 642 20.05 2.85 3.11
C GLY A 642 19.27 1.65 2.56
N ASN A 643 19.28 1.46 1.24
CA ASN A 643 18.61 0.38 0.53
C ASN A 643 19.57 -0.80 0.30
N LEU A 644 20.06 -1.36 1.41
CA LEU A 644 21.07 -2.42 1.43
C LEU A 644 20.64 -3.70 0.69
N ILE A 645 19.34 -3.95 0.58
CA ILE A 645 18.79 -5.08 -0.17
C ILE A 645 18.88 -4.84 -1.68
N GLU A 646 18.64 -3.61 -2.12
CA GLU A 646 18.81 -3.25 -3.53
C GLU A 646 20.28 -3.29 -3.92
N ALA A 647 21.18 -2.80 -3.06
CA ALA A 647 22.61 -2.93 -3.29
C ALA A 647 23.07 -4.39 -3.42
N PHE A 648 22.51 -5.28 -2.58
CA PHE A 648 22.74 -6.71 -2.69
C PHE A 648 22.22 -7.28 -4.03
N TYR A 649 21.05 -6.84 -4.51
CA TYR A 649 20.53 -7.26 -5.81
C TYR A 649 21.34 -6.76 -6.98
N GLU A 650 21.75 -5.49 -6.97
CA GLU A 650 22.60 -4.91 -8.01
C GLU A 650 24.01 -5.53 -8.04
N SER A 651 24.47 -6.09 -6.91
CA SER A 651 25.74 -6.83 -6.87
C SER A 651 25.77 -8.10 -7.72
N PHE A 652 24.61 -8.71 -8.00
CA PHE A 652 24.54 -9.87 -8.88
C PHE A 652 24.67 -9.52 -10.36
N ASP A 653 24.33 -8.28 -10.74
CA ASP A 653 24.47 -7.82 -12.12
C ASP A 653 25.95 -7.57 -12.50
N LEU A 654 26.86 -7.57 -11.51
CA LEU A 654 28.31 -7.60 -11.69
C LEU A 654 28.85 -8.98 -12.12
N ILE A 655 27.97 -9.98 -12.23
CA ILE A 655 28.32 -11.35 -12.59
C ILE A 655 27.64 -11.66 -13.92
N GLU A 656 28.41 -12.08 -14.92
CA GLU A 656 27.88 -12.48 -16.23
C GLU A 656 26.83 -13.60 -16.08
N GLY A 657 25.55 -13.28 -16.25
CA GLY A 657 24.41 -14.21 -16.04
C GLY A 657 23.83 -14.19 -14.62
N GLY A 658 24.24 -13.25 -13.75
CA GLY A 658 23.76 -13.11 -12.38
C GLY A 658 22.37 -12.48 -12.24
N SER A 659 21.80 -11.91 -13.30
CA SER A 659 20.43 -11.37 -13.32
C SER A 659 19.38 -12.42 -12.96
N ASP A 660 19.58 -13.67 -13.40
CA ASP A 660 18.64 -14.76 -13.14
C ASP A 660 18.70 -15.18 -11.65
N LEU A 661 19.87 -15.04 -11.03
CA LEU A 661 20.07 -15.27 -9.60
C LEU A 661 19.51 -14.10 -8.76
N LYS A 662 19.63 -12.86 -9.24
CA LYS A 662 18.96 -11.67 -8.68
C LYS A 662 17.44 -11.86 -8.63
N ASP A 663 16.86 -12.33 -9.73
CA ASP A 663 15.42 -12.58 -9.82
C ASP A 663 14.98 -13.74 -8.92
N ALA A 664 15.81 -14.78 -8.77
CA ALA A 664 15.57 -15.83 -7.78
C ALA A 664 15.53 -15.27 -6.34
N PHE A 665 16.50 -14.44 -5.94
CA PHE A 665 16.49 -13.85 -4.59
C PHE A 665 15.34 -12.83 -4.38
N LYS A 666 14.86 -12.16 -5.43
CA LYS A 666 13.65 -11.32 -5.38
C LYS A 666 12.40 -12.17 -5.17
N ALA A 667 12.24 -13.23 -5.95
CA ALA A 667 11.13 -14.17 -5.81
C ALA A 667 11.14 -14.85 -4.43
N LEU A 668 12.32 -15.22 -3.90
CA LEU A 668 12.47 -15.78 -2.57
C LEU A 668 12.08 -14.78 -1.46
N LYS A 669 12.44 -13.49 -1.60
CA LYS A 669 12.01 -12.41 -0.69
C LYS A 669 10.50 -12.18 -0.74
N GLU A 670 9.90 -12.32 -1.91
CA GLU A 670 8.45 -12.21 -2.13
C GLU A 670 7.71 -13.49 -1.75
N PHE A 671 8.44 -14.56 -1.39
CA PHE A 671 7.96 -15.90 -1.11
C PHE A 671 7.20 -16.54 -2.29
N ASP A 672 7.53 -16.14 -3.51
CA ASP A 672 7.06 -16.78 -4.74
C ASP A 672 7.97 -17.95 -5.10
N LEU A 673 7.65 -19.12 -4.55
CA LEU A 673 8.45 -20.34 -4.75
C LEU A 673 8.46 -20.84 -6.19
N GLN A 674 7.41 -20.57 -6.97
CA GLN A 674 7.34 -21.03 -8.35
C GLN A 674 8.27 -20.20 -9.22
N ASP A 675 8.22 -18.87 -9.06
CA ASP A 675 9.11 -17.97 -9.78
C ASP A 675 10.56 -18.13 -9.27
N PHE A 676 10.76 -18.35 -7.96
CA PHE A 676 12.07 -18.68 -7.41
C PHE A 676 12.68 -19.93 -8.05
N ILE A 677 11.93 -21.04 -8.17
CA ILE A 677 12.41 -22.27 -8.79
C ILE A 677 12.68 -22.06 -10.29
N THR A 678 11.84 -21.28 -10.96
CA THR A 678 12.01 -20.96 -12.39
C THR A 678 13.28 -20.15 -12.62
N SER A 679 13.47 -19.07 -11.86
CA SER A 679 14.69 -18.24 -11.92
C SER A 679 15.94 -18.99 -11.48
N MET A 680 15.85 -19.90 -10.50
CA MET A 680 16.95 -20.79 -10.13
C MET A 680 17.32 -21.78 -11.24
N ILE A 681 16.34 -22.24 -12.02
CA ILE A 681 16.57 -23.08 -13.20
C ILE A 681 17.26 -22.26 -14.31
N ASP A 682 16.80 -21.03 -14.52
CA ASP A 682 17.40 -20.14 -15.51
C ASP A 682 18.84 -19.74 -15.12
N ALA A 683 19.13 -19.64 -13.82
CA ALA A 683 20.46 -19.42 -13.26
C ALA A 683 21.38 -20.67 -13.26
N ILE A 684 20.91 -21.85 -13.70
CA ILE A 684 21.73 -23.08 -13.75
C ILE A 684 23.03 -22.91 -14.54
N PRO A 685 23.06 -22.29 -15.74
CA PRO A 685 24.30 -22.13 -16.50
C PRO A 685 25.37 -21.36 -15.73
N LEU A 686 24.95 -20.40 -14.90
CA LEU A 686 25.81 -19.69 -13.96
C LEU A 686 26.24 -20.66 -12.85
N LEU A 687 25.29 -21.24 -12.10
CA LEU A 687 25.57 -22.11 -10.95
C LEU A 687 26.41 -23.36 -11.30
N VAL A 688 26.28 -23.90 -12.51
CA VAL A 688 27.05 -25.05 -13.02
C VAL A 688 28.47 -24.67 -13.45
N LYS A 689 28.72 -23.42 -13.87
CA LYS A 689 30.11 -22.94 -14.08
C LYS A 689 30.91 -22.96 -12.76
N PHE A 690 30.23 -22.98 -11.60
CA PHE A 690 30.83 -22.81 -10.28
C PHE A 690 30.69 -24.00 -9.31
N ALA A 691 29.90 -25.04 -9.65
CA ALA A 691 29.77 -26.29 -8.89
C ALA A 691 30.83 -27.34 -9.26
#